data_AF-A0A9W8A049-F1
#
_entry.id   AF-A0A9W8A049-F1
#
_cell.length_a   1.000
_cell.length_b   1.000
_cell.length_c   1.000
_cell.angle_alpha   90.00
_cell.angle_beta   90.00
_cell.angle_gamma   90.00
#
_symmetry.space_group_name_H-M   'P 1'
#
loop_
_entity.id
_entity.type
_entity.pdbx_description
1 polymer ?
#
loop_
_entity_poly.entity_id
_entity_poly.type
_entity_poly.pdbx_seq_one_letter_code
_entity_poly.pdbx_strand_id
1 'polypeptide(L)'
;MPGPNNNNDGRNSNTDGGDTNANTGPGIVVSFDDSVGHPQRSSSSAGAAAAAAAPSSNDNDGADTSIRISQEDAANPSTATFSENPNSPPSHRDTFSFNETSRLLGSSYSADITGDNEDSYFRVRPLGNISNNLSQHFPHSLFTPGADGTGNSNGGAGGQITNGDEWDTWKWWRTRIRYYVPIYGWLPKYQSTNLFNDLVAGFTVACLLVPQALSYGSLSNLQPINGLYTALMPVLVYSLLGTSRHLSMGPEALISMLIGTIVNDEIKHLLIGNPDPTDAEILAYSSNVAGVVCILVGVFTLVLGLIRFGFLDSMLSESSLRGFITGAAMVIIVGQSVNILGLHPDIDELPAHSSPIDKIRYMFRNTSNINSAAAIAGLCSLAFLVGSTLAKRKLKKKAPWVRNIPDILITVVVATIISTVFDLESRGVAVFGDVEASFPTPKIPTLPSSTNPKDVLTSAMTITVIGVIESLIVAREYASRNHYSVSSNRELVAVGASNIIGAIFSAYPAFGSLARSKLNDRAKAKSQLAGLFTFVFVLFSLLFLLPLLYYLPKPVLSAVIINTAISLLTRTPREIVFLAKIGAWHDLSLLTLVFVTTMLASVESGILLAVAISLIVVIKKSNVPKIKLLGHVAGKYNDFRPLPSTSNRSMNNVLRRFASRSSHGGGNTPSNNDVAEDEDEQVELVEGALIVRIEEPLYFANTGQLQARLHRLELYGDMRVHPSEEARMAPIRAVIFDVTRMPSLDGSAISIIINIVAQYHSRNVLVCFVNPCPQVEDMFDLSGLTSKVGYNMFFDKIQGALQYLNSLEVIPPLVSRGPDGSYESDDDRLGIGMVFESDI
;
A
#
# COMPACT_ATOMS: atom_id res chain seq x y z
N MET A 1 -61.08 -37.42 10.61
CA MET A 1 -61.53 -38.75 11.04
C MET A 1 -60.30 -39.65 11.18
N PRO A 2 -60.13 -40.40 12.28
CA PRO A 2 -58.99 -41.32 12.47
C PRO A 2 -59.36 -42.80 12.20
N GLY A 3 -58.37 -43.64 11.90
CA GLY A 3 -58.54 -45.11 11.77
C GLY A 3 -57.34 -45.83 11.10
N PRO A 4 -56.73 -46.87 11.72
CA PRO A 4 -55.51 -47.52 11.21
C PRO A 4 -55.65 -49.03 10.91
N ASN A 5 -54.66 -49.62 10.21
CA ASN A 5 -54.25 -51.04 10.31
C ASN A 5 -52.94 -51.33 9.50
N ASN A 6 -52.41 -52.55 9.51
CA ASN A 6 -51.46 -53.11 10.50
C ASN A 6 -51.06 -54.58 10.16
N ASN A 7 -49.97 -55.10 10.74
CA ASN A 7 -49.52 -56.52 10.85
C ASN A 7 -49.37 -57.41 9.59
N ASN A 8 -48.12 -57.84 9.31
CA ASN A 8 -47.59 -59.23 9.46
C ASN A 8 -46.12 -59.25 8.94
N ASP A 9 -45.08 -59.82 9.57
CA ASP A 9 -44.84 -61.06 10.35
C ASP A 9 -44.44 -62.29 9.47
N GLY A 10 -43.27 -62.90 9.75
CA GLY A 10 -42.68 -64.00 8.96
C GLY A 10 -41.17 -64.26 9.20
N ARG A 11 -40.78 -65.50 9.57
CA ARG A 11 -39.42 -65.90 10.05
C ARG A 11 -38.70 -66.93 9.14
N ASN A 12 -37.40 -67.17 9.43
CA ASN A 12 -36.57 -68.36 9.15
C ASN A 12 -36.02 -68.53 7.70
N SER A 13 -34.89 -69.21 7.44
CA SER A 13 -33.92 -69.98 8.28
C SER A 13 -32.51 -70.10 7.64
N ASN A 14 -31.48 -70.44 8.44
CA ASN A 14 -30.14 -70.90 7.98
C ASN A 14 -30.14 -72.38 7.55
N THR A 15 -29.18 -72.80 6.70
CA THR A 15 -28.06 -73.77 7.01
C THR A 15 -27.28 -74.23 5.75
N ASP A 16 -25.94 -74.07 5.79
CA ASP A 16 -24.80 -74.91 5.33
C ASP A 16 -24.85 -75.87 4.11
N GLY A 17 -23.74 -75.90 3.33
CA GLY A 17 -23.07 -77.17 2.94
C GLY A 17 -22.50 -77.37 1.51
N GLY A 18 -21.16 -77.37 1.35
CA GLY A 18 -20.41 -78.35 0.53
C GLY A 18 -19.79 -77.99 -0.86
N ASP A 19 -18.45 -78.08 -0.95
CA ASP A 19 -17.63 -78.79 -1.99
C ASP A 19 -17.63 -78.37 -3.50
N THR A 20 -16.55 -78.50 -4.33
CA THR A 20 -15.17 -79.07 -4.26
C THR A 20 -14.13 -78.32 -5.17
N ASN A 21 -12.81 -78.53 -4.91
CA ASN A 21 -11.65 -78.63 -5.86
C ASN A 21 -11.16 -77.42 -6.72
N ALA A 22 -9.87 -77.28 -7.11
CA ALA A 22 -8.58 -77.93 -6.71
C ALA A 22 -7.32 -77.20 -7.27
N ASN A 23 -6.12 -77.49 -6.69
CA ASN A 23 -4.73 -77.23 -7.18
C ASN A 23 -4.28 -75.75 -7.41
N THR A 24 -3.11 -75.27 -7.00
CA THR A 24 -1.75 -75.88 -6.86
C THR A 24 -0.90 -75.33 -5.67
N GLY A 25 0.25 -75.97 -5.38
CA GLY A 25 1.34 -75.52 -4.48
C GLY A 25 2.68 -76.23 -4.86
N PRO A 26 3.76 -76.25 -4.05
CA PRO A 26 4.05 -75.66 -2.72
C PRO A 26 5.03 -74.45 -2.85
N GLY A 27 6.00 -74.06 -2.00
CA GLY A 27 6.53 -74.46 -0.66
C GLY A 27 7.86 -73.70 -0.37
N ILE A 28 7.97 -72.83 0.65
CA ILE A 28 8.43 -73.05 2.05
C ILE A 28 9.88 -73.57 2.22
N VAL A 29 10.77 -72.73 2.83
CA VAL A 29 12.01 -72.99 3.64
C VAL A 29 12.89 -71.70 3.66
N VAL A 30 13.73 -71.36 4.65
CA VAL A 30 13.63 -71.31 6.13
C VAL A 30 14.85 -70.53 6.72
N SER A 31 14.59 -69.55 7.59
CA SER A 31 15.43 -69.00 8.70
C SER A 31 16.84 -68.34 8.55
N PHE A 32 17.11 -67.49 9.58
CA PHE A 32 18.37 -67.12 10.26
C PHE A 32 19.23 -65.87 9.87
N ASP A 33 19.34 -64.99 10.89
CA ASP A 33 20.53 -64.33 11.46
C ASP A 33 21.34 -63.19 10.79
N ASP A 34 21.08 -61.97 11.32
CA ASP A 34 21.95 -61.24 12.27
C ASP A 34 22.83 -60.03 11.82
N SER A 35 22.92 -59.05 12.75
CA SER A 35 23.76 -57.83 12.77
C SER A 35 23.46 -56.73 11.71
N VAL A 36 23.58 -55.41 11.98
CA VAL A 36 24.22 -54.65 13.09
C VAL A 36 23.35 -53.43 13.50
N GLY A 37 23.25 -53.10 14.80
CA GLY A 37 23.17 -51.68 15.24
C GLY A 37 21.89 -51.13 15.93
N HIS A 38 21.71 -51.42 17.22
CA HIS A 38 20.88 -50.65 18.18
C HIS A 38 21.69 -50.44 19.48
N PRO A 39 21.58 -49.28 20.19
CA PRO A 39 20.46 -48.94 21.11
C PRO A 39 19.89 -47.52 20.87
N GLN A 40 18.68 -47.10 21.29
CA GLN A 40 17.99 -47.04 22.60
C GLN A 40 18.47 -45.96 23.62
N ARG A 41 17.46 -45.24 24.17
CA ARG A 41 17.31 -44.64 25.54
C ARG A 41 17.79 -43.21 25.89
N SER A 42 16.78 -42.34 26.04
CA SER A 42 16.38 -41.58 27.26
C SER A 42 17.22 -40.45 27.89
N SER A 43 16.48 -39.37 28.20
CA SER A 43 16.47 -38.56 29.45
C SER A 43 17.61 -37.60 29.82
N SER A 44 17.19 -36.40 30.30
CA SER A 44 17.89 -35.47 31.24
C SER A 44 19.17 -34.75 30.75
N SER A 45 19.52 -33.54 31.23
CA SER A 45 18.85 -32.56 32.12
C SER A 45 19.60 -31.22 32.22
N ALA A 46 18.88 -30.14 32.60
CA ALA A 46 19.36 -28.90 33.27
C ALA A 46 20.32 -27.96 32.49
N GLY A 47 20.53 -26.69 32.88
CA GLY A 47 19.91 -25.87 33.95
C GLY A 47 19.29 -24.56 33.42
N ALA A 48 18.36 -23.89 34.10
CA ALA A 48 18.51 -23.05 35.31
C ALA A 48 19.07 -21.64 35.01
N ALA A 49 18.59 -20.51 35.54
CA ALA A 49 17.40 -20.15 36.36
C ALA A 49 16.92 -18.73 35.91
N ALA A 50 16.01 -17.93 36.51
CA ALA A 50 15.20 -17.90 37.74
C ALA A 50 13.89 -17.12 37.38
N ALA A 51 12.70 -17.27 37.99
CA ALA A 51 12.22 -17.37 39.38
C ALA A 51 11.92 -16.02 40.09
N ALA A 52 10.63 -15.64 40.11
CA ALA A 52 9.98 -14.74 41.08
C ALA A 52 8.45 -15.02 41.03
N ALA A 53 7.74 -14.98 42.17
CA ALA A 53 6.32 -15.38 42.22
C ALA A 53 5.52 -14.78 43.39
N ALA A 54 4.24 -14.48 43.13
CA ALA A 54 3.12 -14.41 44.09
C ALA A 54 3.21 -13.30 45.18
N PRO A 55 2.17 -13.09 46.03
CA PRO A 55 0.84 -13.72 46.06
C PRO A 55 -0.36 -12.73 46.02
N SER A 56 -1.56 -13.29 46.05
CA SER A 56 -2.84 -12.61 46.25
C SER A 56 -3.15 -12.32 47.73
N SER A 57 -4.10 -11.42 47.98
CA SER A 57 -4.90 -11.37 49.22
C SER A 57 -6.29 -10.79 48.91
N ASN A 58 -7.29 -11.21 49.69
CA ASN A 58 -8.62 -10.60 49.74
C ASN A 58 -8.59 -9.40 50.70
N ASP A 59 -9.55 -8.47 50.62
CA ASP A 59 -10.75 -8.55 51.48
C ASP A 59 -11.78 -7.47 51.14
N ASN A 60 -12.95 -7.59 51.77
CA ASN A 60 -14.08 -6.67 51.61
C ASN A 60 -13.79 -5.30 52.24
N ASP A 61 -14.41 -4.25 51.71
CA ASP A 61 -15.50 -3.62 52.47
C ASP A 61 -16.43 -2.79 51.56
N GLY A 62 -17.68 -2.62 51.97
CA GLY A 62 -18.73 -1.96 51.19
C GLY A 62 -19.05 -0.55 51.67
N ALA A 63 -19.55 0.29 50.76
CA ALA A 63 -20.20 1.56 51.09
C ALA A 63 -21.34 1.86 50.11
N ASP A 64 -22.58 1.63 50.53
CA ASP A 64 -23.75 2.26 49.92
C ASP A 64 -23.67 3.78 50.12
N THR A 65 -23.99 4.56 49.08
CA THR A 65 -25.12 5.51 49.17
C THR A 65 -25.51 6.11 47.82
N SER A 66 -26.82 6.09 47.56
CA SER A 66 -27.48 6.85 46.51
C SER A 66 -27.76 8.29 46.96
N ILE A 67 -28.04 9.22 46.01
CA ILE A 67 -29.25 10.10 46.00
C ILE A 67 -29.17 11.25 44.96
N ARG A 68 -30.28 11.44 44.23
CA ARG A 68 -30.72 12.61 43.39
C ARG A 68 -29.81 13.04 42.21
N ILE A 69 -30.30 13.29 40.99
CA ILE A 69 -31.52 13.95 40.46
C ILE A 69 -31.47 15.48 40.57
N SER A 70 -31.48 16.14 39.41
CA SER A 70 -32.17 17.42 39.17
C SER A 70 -32.61 17.46 37.70
N GLN A 71 -33.80 18.00 37.45
CA GLN A 71 -34.38 18.26 36.13
C GLN A 71 -34.30 19.77 35.82
N GLU A 72 -35.19 20.28 34.96
CA GLU A 72 -35.42 21.70 34.62
C GLU A 72 -34.42 22.34 33.62
N ASP A 73 -34.85 23.12 32.62
CA ASP A 73 -36.20 23.13 32.00
C ASP A 73 -36.17 23.68 30.55
N ALA A 74 -37.32 23.67 29.87
CA ALA A 74 -37.48 24.09 28.47
C ALA A 74 -37.93 25.55 28.27
N ALA A 75 -37.41 26.20 27.21
CA ALA A 75 -37.99 27.43 26.63
C ALA A 75 -37.65 27.59 25.13
N ASN A 76 -38.53 28.28 24.39
CA ASN A 76 -38.51 28.51 22.92
C ASN A 76 -39.37 29.76 22.62
N PRO A 77 -39.69 30.15 21.37
CA PRO A 77 -38.87 30.67 20.26
C PRO A 77 -39.12 32.17 19.93
N SER A 78 -38.25 32.80 19.12
CA SER A 78 -38.59 33.93 18.21
C SER A 78 -37.45 34.14 17.20
N THR A 79 -37.64 34.14 15.87
CA THR A 79 -38.40 35.05 14.99
C THR A 79 -37.73 36.41 14.75
N ALA A 80 -37.07 36.57 13.60
CA ALA A 80 -36.68 37.86 13.03
C ALA A 80 -36.59 37.77 11.49
N THR A 81 -37.53 38.40 10.79
CA THR A 81 -37.47 38.62 9.33
C THR A 81 -36.96 40.02 9.04
N PHE A 82 -36.14 40.19 8.01
CA PHE A 82 -36.01 41.47 7.30
C PHE A 82 -35.80 41.23 5.80
N SER A 83 -36.31 42.14 4.98
CA SER A 83 -36.14 42.14 3.52
C SER A 83 -35.71 43.51 3.06
N GLU A 84 -34.84 43.61 2.06
CA GLU A 84 -34.88 44.75 1.14
C GLU A 84 -34.23 44.46 -0.22
N ASN A 85 -34.75 45.15 -1.23
CA ASN A 85 -34.48 45.14 -2.67
C ASN A 85 -35.31 46.33 -3.22
N PRO A 86 -34.93 47.10 -4.28
CA PRO A 86 -33.95 46.78 -5.33
C PRO A 86 -32.96 47.91 -5.70
N ASN A 87 -32.08 47.66 -6.68
CA ASN A 87 -31.93 48.48 -7.90
C ASN A 87 -30.88 47.90 -8.88
N SER A 88 -30.91 48.35 -10.15
CA SER A 88 -30.09 47.88 -11.29
C SER A 88 -30.05 48.97 -12.39
N PRO A 89 -29.45 48.74 -13.58
CA PRO A 89 -28.17 48.12 -13.96
C PRO A 89 -27.19 49.18 -14.57
N PRO A 90 -26.04 48.79 -15.17
CA PRO A 90 -25.99 48.57 -16.64
C PRO A 90 -25.16 47.31 -17.01
N SER A 91 -25.31 46.57 -18.12
CA SER A 91 -25.82 46.79 -19.50
C SER A 91 -24.83 47.32 -20.53
N HIS A 92 -23.99 46.43 -21.10
CA HIS A 92 -23.47 46.38 -22.49
C HIS A 92 -22.80 44.98 -22.66
N ARG A 93 -22.92 44.18 -23.74
CA ARG A 93 -22.77 44.37 -25.20
C ARG A 93 -21.33 44.79 -25.60
N ASP A 94 -20.58 44.11 -26.48
CA ASP A 94 -20.96 43.05 -27.44
C ASP A 94 -19.80 42.09 -27.82
N THR A 95 -20.16 40.81 -28.02
CA THR A 95 -19.71 39.84 -29.06
C THR A 95 -18.25 39.49 -29.41
N PHE A 96 -18.12 38.22 -29.83
CA PHE A 96 -17.24 37.63 -30.85
C PHE A 96 -15.78 37.24 -30.55
N SER A 97 -15.44 36.11 -31.19
CA SER A 97 -14.23 35.30 -31.21
C SER A 97 -13.04 35.93 -31.93
N PHE A 98 -11.84 35.39 -31.72
CA PHE A 98 -11.12 34.68 -32.81
C PHE A 98 -10.06 33.69 -32.27
N ASN A 99 -9.64 32.73 -33.12
CA ASN A 99 -8.36 32.02 -32.97
C ASN A 99 -7.22 32.95 -33.39
N GLU A 100 -6.03 32.81 -32.81
CA GLU A 100 -4.81 32.76 -33.63
C GLU A 100 -3.60 32.09 -32.95
N THR A 101 -2.55 31.85 -33.73
CA THR A 101 -1.33 31.13 -33.38
C THR A 101 -0.09 31.99 -33.60
N SER A 102 1.01 31.59 -32.94
CA SER A 102 2.41 31.94 -33.25
C SER A 102 2.93 33.35 -32.88
N ARG A 103 3.91 33.35 -31.97
CA ARG A 103 5.09 34.24 -31.85
C ARG A 103 5.88 33.83 -30.60
N LEU A 104 7.20 33.98 -30.50
CA LEU A 104 8.31 33.68 -31.42
C LEU A 104 9.61 33.87 -30.59
N LEU A 105 10.64 33.04 -30.84
CA LEU A 105 12.07 33.27 -30.56
C LEU A 105 12.54 33.54 -29.11
N GLY A 106 13.65 32.90 -28.74
CA GLY A 106 14.36 33.13 -27.49
C GLY A 106 15.33 34.32 -27.55
N SER A 107 15.99 34.58 -26.42
CA SER A 107 17.06 35.57 -26.26
C SER A 107 18.30 34.91 -25.65
N SER A 108 19.37 34.81 -26.44
CA SER A 108 20.71 34.54 -25.92
C SER A 108 21.18 35.70 -25.04
N TYR A 109 21.99 35.42 -24.01
CA TYR A 109 22.85 36.41 -23.39
C TYR A 109 24.22 35.81 -23.07
N SER A 110 25.21 36.20 -23.86
CA SER A 110 26.60 36.27 -23.44
C SER A 110 26.82 37.59 -22.69
N ALA A 111 27.73 37.59 -21.72
CA ALA A 111 28.35 38.78 -21.17
C ALA A 111 29.83 38.46 -20.92
N ASP A 112 30.70 39.42 -21.20
CA ASP A 112 32.11 39.15 -21.49
C ASP A 112 33.02 38.97 -20.26
N ILE A 113 34.19 38.41 -20.54
CA ILE A 113 35.34 38.37 -19.62
C ILE A 113 35.92 39.78 -19.48
N THR A 114 36.02 40.29 -18.27
CA THR A 114 37.10 41.22 -17.84
C THR A 114 37.09 41.35 -16.32
N GLY A 115 38.28 41.41 -15.71
CA GLY A 115 38.44 41.60 -14.27
C GLY A 115 39.23 40.47 -13.61
N ASP A 116 40.55 40.49 -13.77
CA ASP A 116 41.44 39.85 -12.80
C ASP A 116 41.23 40.50 -11.43
N ASN A 117 41.15 39.67 -10.39
CA ASN A 117 41.59 40.02 -9.04
C ASN A 117 41.79 38.71 -8.27
N GLU A 118 43.05 38.44 -7.91
CA GLU A 118 43.39 37.41 -6.94
C GLU A 118 42.97 37.89 -5.56
N ASP A 119 42.21 37.07 -4.81
CA ASP A 119 42.17 37.16 -3.34
C ASP A 119 41.50 35.91 -2.74
N SER A 120 42.31 34.95 -2.31
CA SER A 120 41.87 33.65 -1.79
C SER A 120 41.58 33.72 -0.28
N TYR A 121 40.40 34.24 0.08
CA TYR A 121 39.97 34.39 1.48
C TYR A 121 39.90 33.06 2.26
N PHE A 122 40.95 32.77 3.03
CA PHE A 122 40.95 31.77 4.09
C PHE A 122 39.89 32.11 5.15
N ARG A 123 38.86 31.27 5.28
CA ARG A 123 37.73 31.52 6.18
C ARG A 123 37.99 31.03 7.61
N VAL A 124 38.86 31.73 8.34
CA VAL A 124 39.04 31.51 9.78
C VAL A 124 37.77 31.95 10.52
N ARG A 125 36.96 31.01 11.03
CA ARG A 125 35.81 31.32 11.91
C ARG A 125 36.34 31.67 13.32
N PRO A 126 35.99 32.83 13.91
CA PRO A 126 36.20 33.06 15.33
C PRO A 126 35.18 32.26 16.16
N LEU A 127 35.57 31.86 17.37
CA LEU A 127 34.69 31.14 18.30
C LEU A 127 33.61 32.08 18.86
N GLY A 128 32.35 31.82 18.52
CA GLY A 128 31.19 32.39 19.21
C GLY A 128 30.75 31.49 20.35
N ASN A 129 30.53 32.05 21.54
CA ASN A 129 30.21 31.28 22.76
C ASN A 129 29.00 30.35 22.58
N ILE A 130 29.24 29.03 22.65
CA ILE A 130 28.18 28.02 22.69
C ILE A 130 27.59 27.99 24.11
N SER A 131 26.46 28.67 24.29
CA SER A 131 25.56 28.43 25.41
C SER A 131 24.11 28.69 24.98
N ASN A 132 23.18 27.90 25.51
CA ASN A 132 21.72 28.04 25.34
C ASN A 132 21.18 27.92 23.91
N ASN A 133 21.33 26.74 23.28
CA ASN A 133 20.38 26.26 22.27
C ASN A 133 20.32 24.73 22.23
N LEU A 134 19.84 24.11 23.31
CA LEU A 134 19.85 22.65 23.50
C LEU A 134 18.52 22.10 24.07
N SER A 135 17.38 22.66 23.62
CA SER A 135 16.05 22.28 24.11
C SER A 135 14.90 22.46 23.10
N GLN A 136 15.13 22.23 21.80
CA GLN A 136 14.05 22.21 20.81
C GLN A 136 14.36 21.34 19.57
N HIS A 137 13.93 20.07 19.59
CA HIS A 137 13.44 19.32 18.41
C HIS A 137 12.92 17.91 18.77
N PHE A 138 11.89 17.84 19.62
CA PHE A 138 10.95 16.71 19.66
C PHE A 138 9.53 17.23 19.39
N PRO A 139 8.66 16.49 18.67
CA PRO A 139 7.34 16.97 18.28
C PRO A 139 6.29 16.86 19.41
N HIS A 140 6.63 17.29 20.63
CA HIS A 140 5.66 17.40 21.73
C HIS A 140 4.79 18.65 21.55
N SER A 141 3.59 18.45 21.02
CA SER A 141 2.54 19.48 20.92
C SER A 141 1.19 18.99 21.47
N LEU A 142 1.25 18.44 22.70
CA LEU A 142 0.11 18.13 23.55
C LEU A 142 0.39 18.70 24.95
N PHE A 143 -0.39 19.70 25.34
CA PHE A 143 -0.45 20.35 26.67
C PHE A 143 0.85 20.95 27.23
N THR A 144 1.01 22.27 27.13
CA THR A 144 0.82 23.24 28.26
C THR A 144 1.17 24.67 27.83
N PRO A 145 0.61 25.71 28.47
CA PRO A 145 1.00 27.10 28.27
C PRO A 145 2.09 27.53 29.28
N GLY A 146 3.12 28.21 28.80
CA GLY A 146 4.09 28.94 29.63
C GLY A 146 4.07 30.41 29.23
N ALA A 147 3.95 31.32 30.20
CA ALA A 147 4.06 32.75 30.00
C ALA A 147 5.30 33.27 30.73
N ASP A 148 6.04 34.17 30.07
CA ASP A 148 7.11 34.96 30.66
C ASP A 148 7.14 36.34 29.97
N GLY A 149 7.72 37.36 30.60
CA GLY A 149 7.78 38.68 30.00
C GLY A 149 8.56 39.76 30.75
N THR A 150 8.49 40.98 30.19
CA THR A 150 9.05 42.27 30.66
C THR A 150 10.56 42.50 30.42
N GLY A 151 10.93 43.75 30.10
CA GLY A 151 12.30 44.21 29.75
C GLY A 151 12.54 44.30 28.22
N ASN A 152 12.21 45.38 27.47
CA ASN A 152 12.58 46.80 27.60
C ASN A 152 14.09 47.03 27.37
N SER A 153 14.60 47.92 26.49
CA SER A 153 14.00 49.09 25.81
C SER A 153 14.70 49.50 24.49
N ASN A 154 13.97 50.23 23.62
CA ASN A 154 14.43 51.11 22.52
C ASN A 154 14.92 50.46 21.21
N GLY A 155 14.53 50.93 20.01
CA GLY A 155 13.47 51.89 19.68
C GLY A 155 13.57 52.46 18.25
N GLY A 156 12.43 52.67 17.56
CA GLY A 156 12.36 53.41 16.29
C GLY A 156 11.32 52.91 15.27
N ALA A 157 10.78 53.85 14.46
CA ALA A 157 10.12 53.63 13.17
C ALA A 157 8.86 52.71 13.09
N GLY A 158 7.83 53.03 13.86
CA GLY A 158 6.56 53.50 13.25
C GLY A 158 5.72 52.58 12.34
N GLY A 159 5.89 51.26 12.36
CA GLY A 159 4.95 50.33 11.73
C GLY A 159 3.85 49.88 12.69
N GLN A 160 2.56 50.14 12.40
CA GLN A 160 1.45 49.61 13.20
C GLN A 160 1.24 48.10 12.92
N ILE A 161 2.05 47.27 13.56
CA ILE A 161 1.71 45.85 13.74
C ILE A 161 0.61 45.79 14.81
N THR A 162 -0.63 45.53 14.40
CA THR A 162 -1.74 45.31 15.32
C THR A 162 -1.57 43.95 16.00
N ASN A 163 -0.93 43.94 17.18
CA ASN A 163 -0.87 42.77 18.04
C ASN A 163 -2.31 42.34 18.41
N GLY A 164 -2.80 41.30 17.75
CA GLY A 164 -4.21 40.95 17.75
C GLY A 164 -4.56 39.78 16.84
N ASP A 165 -3.60 38.90 16.53
CA ASP A 165 -3.93 37.54 16.07
C ASP A 165 -4.51 36.77 17.27
N GLU A 166 -5.76 37.09 17.62
CA GLU A 166 -6.59 36.14 18.36
C GLU A 166 -6.54 34.81 17.61
N TRP A 167 -6.25 33.72 18.33
CA TRP A 167 -6.42 32.38 17.77
C TRP A 167 -7.91 32.17 17.54
N ASP A 168 -8.35 32.61 16.35
CA ASP A 168 -9.70 32.46 15.83
C ASP A 168 -9.96 30.96 15.68
N THR A 169 -10.39 30.41 16.80
CA THR A 169 -10.50 28.98 17.04
C THR A 169 -11.55 28.40 16.09
N TRP A 170 -12.50 29.23 15.66
CA TRP A 170 -13.43 28.93 14.58
C TRP A 170 -12.76 28.79 13.21
N LYS A 171 -11.84 29.68 12.80
CA LYS A 171 -11.00 29.48 11.59
C LYS A 171 -10.17 28.19 11.67
N TRP A 172 -9.61 27.86 12.84
CA TRP A 172 -8.86 26.62 13.06
C TRP A 172 -9.76 25.37 12.89
N TRP A 173 -10.86 25.27 13.64
CA TRP A 173 -11.81 24.16 13.55
C TRP A 173 -12.41 24.03 12.15
N ARG A 174 -12.82 25.13 11.50
CA ARG A 174 -13.35 25.13 10.14
C ARG A 174 -12.35 24.63 9.09
N THR A 175 -11.06 24.77 9.36
CA THR A 175 -9.99 24.22 8.50
C THR A 175 -9.72 22.75 8.82
N ARG A 176 -9.69 22.39 10.11
CA ARG A 176 -9.48 21.01 10.61
C ARG A 176 -10.62 20.07 10.19
N ILE A 177 -11.88 20.49 10.32
CA ILE A 177 -13.06 19.66 10.03
C ILE A 177 -13.16 19.30 8.53
N ARG A 178 -12.75 20.21 7.64
CA ARG A 178 -12.64 19.97 6.19
C ARG A 178 -11.54 18.96 5.81
N TYR A 179 -10.56 18.75 6.69
CA TYR A 179 -9.49 17.78 6.49
C TYR A 179 -9.95 16.36 6.85
N TYR A 180 -10.63 16.21 8.00
CA TYR A 180 -11.06 14.93 8.56
C TYR A 180 -12.44 14.45 8.08
N VAL A 181 -13.34 15.37 7.69
CA VAL A 181 -14.71 15.07 7.23
C VAL A 181 -14.90 15.72 5.84
N PRO A 182 -14.48 15.04 4.75
CA PRO A 182 -14.31 15.66 3.43
C PRO A 182 -15.58 16.26 2.81
N ILE A 183 -16.78 15.85 3.23
CA ILE A 183 -18.04 16.45 2.74
C ILE A 183 -18.10 17.96 2.94
N TYR A 184 -17.60 18.51 4.05
CA TYR A 184 -17.50 19.96 4.27
C TYR A 184 -16.48 20.67 3.36
N GLY A 185 -15.62 19.90 2.68
CA GLY A 185 -14.67 20.38 1.67
C GLY A 185 -15.19 20.32 0.24
N TRP A 186 -15.98 19.30 -0.13
CA TRP A 186 -16.49 19.10 -1.49
C TRP A 186 -17.93 19.57 -1.71
N LEU A 187 -18.84 19.39 -0.74
CA LEU A 187 -20.26 19.74 -0.91
C LEU A 187 -20.49 21.24 -1.16
N PRO A 188 -19.81 22.19 -0.47
CA PRO A 188 -19.95 23.62 -0.78
C PRO A 188 -19.33 24.05 -2.12
N LYS A 189 -18.62 23.14 -2.80
CA LYS A 189 -18.03 23.35 -4.14
C LYS A 189 -18.77 22.56 -5.22
N TYR A 190 -19.90 21.93 -4.88
CA TYR A 190 -20.64 21.10 -5.80
C TYR A 190 -21.37 21.95 -6.86
N GLN A 191 -21.35 21.49 -8.11
CA GLN A 191 -22.04 22.14 -9.22
C GLN A 191 -23.27 21.34 -9.61
N SER A 192 -24.45 21.96 -9.64
CA SER A 192 -25.73 21.31 -9.95
C SER A 192 -25.77 20.65 -11.34
N THR A 193 -24.90 21.06 -12.26
CA THR A 193 -24.67 20.42 -13.57
C THR A 193 -24.21 18.95 -13.47
N ASN A 194 -23.60 18.56 -12.35
CA ASN A 194 -23.15 17.19 -12.11
C ASN A 194 -24.23 16.30 -11.50
N LEU A 195 -25.30 16.87 -10.93
CA LEU A 195 -26.35 16.18 -10.17
C LEU A 195 -26.95 15.00 -10.95
N PHE A 196 -27.24 15.20 -12.23
CA PHE A 196 -27.77 14.15 -13.10
C PHE A 196 -26.78 13.00 -13.33
N ASN A 197 -25.48 13.27 -13.43
CA ASN A 197 -24.48 12.21 -13.61
C ASN A 197 -24.27 11.42 -12.30
N ASP A 198 -24.23 12.09 -11.15
CA ASP A 198 -24.12 11.42 -9.84
C ASP A 198 -25.39 10.60 -9.51
N LEU A 199 -26.59 11.11 -9.85
CA LEU A 199 -27.86 10.37 -9.68
C LEU A 199 -27.93 9.13 -10.58
N VAL A 200 -27.60 9.26 -11.87
CA VAL A 200 -27.53 8.11 -12.80
C VAL A 200 -26.45 7.12 -12.35
N ALA A 201 -25.32 7.59 -11.82
CA ALA A 201 -24.27 6.73 -11.30
C ALA A 201 -24.71 5.95 -10.07
N GLY A 202 -25.27 6.61 -9.05
CA GLY A 202 -25.79 5.96 -7.85
C GLY A 202 -26.91 4.96 -8.14
N PHE A 203 -27.82 5.30 -9.07
CA PHE A 203 -28.85 4.37 -9.55
C PHE A 203 -28.24 3.14 -10.24
N THR A 204 -27.28 3.35 -11.14
CA THR A 204 -26.65 2.25 -11.89
C THR A 204 -25.83 1.33 -10.96
N VAL A 205 -25.17 1.90 -9.94
CA VAL A 205 -24.46 1.13 -8.90
C VAL A 205 -25.46 0.36 -8.03
N ALA A 206 -26.56 0.97 -7.57
CA ALA A 206 -27.58 0.30 -6.78
C ALA A 206 -28.21 -0.90 -7.50
N CYS A 207 -28.47 -0.79 -8.80
CA CYS A 207 -28.99 -1.89 -9.65
C CYS A 207 -28.07 -3.12 -9.71
N LEU A 208 -26.76 -2.94 -9.48
CA LEU A 208 -25.80 -4.04 -9.31
C LEU A 208 -25.73 -4.48 -7.84
N LEU A 209 -25.62 -3.51 -6.93
CA LEU A 209 -25.31 -3.71 -5.53
C LEU A 209 -26.42 -4.45 -4.77
N VAL A 210 -27.71 -4.17 -5.02
CA VAL A 210 -28.83 -4.80 -4.29
C VAL A 210 -28.84 -6.33 -4.42
N PRO A 211 -28.91 -6.95 -5.62
CA PRO A 211 -28.89 -8.41 -5.74
C PRO A 211 -27.52 -9.00 -5.37
N GLN A 212 -26.42 -8.28 -5.63
CA GLN A 212 -25.08 -8.70 -5.22
C GLN A 212 -24.96 -8.81 -3.70
N ALA A 213 -25.52 -7.85 -2.96
CA ALA A 213 -25.52 -7.81 -1.50
C ALA A 213 -26.31 -8.97 -0.88
N LEU A 214 -27.54 -9.24 -1.37
CA LEU A 214 -28.33 -10.38 -0.91
C LEU A 214 -27.57 -11.71 -1.08
N SER A 215 -26.94 -11.90 -2.25
CA SER A 215 -26.16 -13.12 -2.54
C SER A 215 -24.96 -13.29 -1.61
N TYR A 216 -24.34 -12.18 -1.20
CA TYR A 216 -23.16 -12.18 -0.36
C TYR A 216 -23.52 -12.32 1.13
N GLY A 217 -24.71 -11.87 1.55
CA GLY A 217 -25.26 -12.18 2.88
C GLY A 217 -25.37 -13.69 3.12
N SER A 218 -26.02 -14.41 2.19
CA SER A 218 -26.09 -15.88 2.23
C SER A 218 -24.71 -16.54 2.20
N LEU A 219 -23.77 -16.04 1.39
CA LEU A 219 -22.39 -16.56 1.30
C LEU A 219 -21.60 -16.37 2.61
N SER A 220 -22.07 -15.52 3.51
CA SER A 220 -21.48 -15.27 4.84
C SER A 220 -22.07 -16.16 5.94
N ASN A 221 -22.95 -17.12 5.58
CA ASN A 221 -23.76 -17.90 6.53
C ASN A 221 -24.59 -17.00 7.48
N LEU A 222 -25.07 -15.88 6.93
CA LEU A 222 -25.97 -14.91 7.53
C LEU A 222 -27.30 -14.88 6.78
N GLN A 223 -28.31 -14.20 7.33
CA GLN A 223 -29.51 -13.88 6.58
C GLN A 223 -29.15 -12.98 5.37
N PRO A 224 -29.82 -13.11 4.21
CA PRO A 224 -29.52 -12.28 3.02
C PRO A 224 -29.55 -10.77 3.31
N ILE A 225 -30.41 -10.36 4.24
CA ILE A 225 -30.59 -8.96 4.64
C ILE A 225 -29.36 -8.34 5.34
N ASN A 226 -28.51 -9.13 6.04
CA ASN A 226 -27.24 -8.61 6.57
C ASN A 226 -26.31 -8.10 5.44
N GLY A 227 -26.35 -8.73 4.27
CA GLY A 227 -25.67 -8.24 3.08
C GLY A 227 -26.22 -6.89 2.63
N LEU A 228 -27.55 -6.72 2.68
CA LEU A 228 -28.22 -5.46 2.32
C LEU A 228 -27.92 -4.34 3.32
N TYR A 229 -27.84 -4.62 4.63
CA TYR A 229 -27.34 -3.68 5.65
C TYR A 229 -25.88 -3.27 5.38
N THR A 230 -25.06 -4.22 4.93
CA THR A 230 -23.65 -4.00 4.53
C THR A 230 -23.53 -3.17 3.25
N ALA A 231 -24.55 -3.19 2.39
CA ALA A 231 -24.70 -2.31 1.24
C ALA A 231 -25.33 -0.93 1.56
N LEU A 232 -25.79 -0.73 2.80
CA LEU A 232 -26.50 0.47 3.23
C LEU A 232 -25.63 1.37 4.11
N MET A 233 -25.32 0.94 5.35
CA MET A 233 -24.71 1.83 6.35
C MET A 233 -23.23 2.14 6.09
N PRO A 234 -22.36 1.18 5.70
CA PRO A 234 -21.00 1.49 5.28
C PRO A 234 -20.94 2.44 4.07
N VAL A 235 -21.92 2.33 3.14
CA VAL A 235 -22.01 3.21 1.97
C VAL A 235 -22.37 4.65 2.38
N LEU A 236 -23.31 4.82 3.30
CA LEU A 236 -23.65 6.13 3.86
C LEU A 236 -22.42 6.79 4.49
N VAL A 237 -21.76 6.12 5.45
CA VAL A 237 -20.62 6.68 6.19
C VAL A 237 -19.44 6.98 5.27
N TYR A 238 -19.11 6.07 4.34
CA TYR A 238 -18.05 6.31 3.38
C TYR A 238 -18.35 7.48 2.44
N SER A 239 -19.62 7.72 2.09
CA SER A 239 -20.00 8.88 1.28
C SER A 239 -19.79 10.23 1.98
N LEU A 240 -19.75 10.24 3.33
CA LEU A 240 -19.46 11.42 4.15
C LEU A 240 -17.94 11.59 4.40
N LEU A 241 -17.22 10.48 4.61
CA LEU A 241 -15.83 10.46 5.09
C LEU A 241 -14.77 10.19 4.00
N GLY A 242 -15.14 9.57 2.88
CA GLY A 242 -14.21 9.19 1.81
C GLY A 242 -13.64 10.37 1.03
N THR A 243 -12.39 10.24 0.55
CA THR A 243 -11.74 11.23 -0.32
C THR A 243 -11.78 10.83 -1.79
N SER A 244 -11.88 9.53 -2.11
CA SER A 244 -12.13 9.10 -3.49
C SER A 244 -13.55 9.44 -3.95
N ARG A 245 -13.70 9.86 -5.21
CA ARG A 245 -14.99 10.28 -5.80
C ARG A 245 -15.75 9.14 -6.49
N HIS A 246 -15.08 8.04 -6.78
CA HIS A 246 -15.62 6.92 -7.56
C HIS A 246 -15.68 5.60 -6.79
N LEU A 247 -14.98 5.51 -5.65
CA LEU A 247 -14.96 4.29 -4.83
C LEU A 247 -16.38 3.99 -4.33
N SER A 248 -16.83 2.76 -4.57
CA SER A 248 -18.10 2.22 -4.10
C SER A 248 -17.83 1.17 -3.01
N MET A 249 -18.14 1.52 -1.76
CA MET A 249 -18.06 0.62 -0.61
C MET A 249 -19.24 -0.37 -0.57
N GLY A 250 -19.13 -1.46 0.19
CA GLY A 250 -20.20 -2.45 0.48
C GLY A 250 -19.63 -3.88 0.55
N PRO A 251 -20.47 -4.92 0.58
CA PRO A 251 -20.01 -6.31 0.72
C PRO A 251 -19.26 -6.80 -0.52
N GLU A 252 -18.21 -7.60 -0.34
CA GLU A 252 -17.44 -8.22 -1.43
C GLU A 252 -17.37 -9.75 -1.25
N ALA A 253 -17.37 -10.50 -2.36
CA ALA A 253 -17.58 -11.96 -2.35
C ALA A 253 -16.58 -12.72 -1.47
N LEU A 254 -15.29 -12.40 -1.62
CA LEU A 254 -14.20 -13.06 -0.92
C LEU A 254 -14.29 -12.85 0.59
N ILE A 255 -14.57 -11.61 1.01
CA ILE A 255 -14.64 -11.24 2.42
C ILE A 255 -15.91 -11.83 3.06
N SER A 256 -17.01 -11.85 2.31
CA SER A 256 -18.24 -12.55 2.69
C SER A 256 -18.00 -14.06 2.91
N MET A 257 -17.27 -14.71 1.99
CA MET A 257 -16.88 -16.11 2.12
C MET A 257 -15.97 -16.38 3.33
N LEU A 258 -15.00 -15.50 3.62
CA LEU A 258 -14.16 -15.59 4.83
C LEU A 258 -14.99 -15.45 6.11
N ILE A 259 -16.00 -14.57 6.12
CA ILE A 259 -16.93 -14.45 7.24
C ILE A 259 -17.76 -15.73 7.39
N GLY A 260 -18.21 -16.30 6.28
CA GLY A 260 -18.93 -17.58 6.26
C GLY A 260 -18.12 -18.73 6.86
N THR A 261 -16.81 -18.81 6.61
CA THR A 261 -15.98 -19.86 7.22
C THR A 261 -15.71 -19.62 8.70
N ILE A 262 -15.42 -18.38 9.12
CA ILE A 262 -15.31 -18.02 10.54
C ILE A 262 -16.60 -18.35 11.30
N VAL A 263 -17.76 -17.98 10.73
CA VAL A 263 -19.09 -18.28 11.29
C VAL A 263 -19.30 -19.80 11.40
N ASN A 264 -18.98 -20.58 10.37
CA ASN A 264 -19.13 -22.04 10.42
C ASN A 264 -18.18 -22.73 11.40
N ASP A 265 -16.99 -22.20 11.64
CA ASP A 265 -16.07 -22.71 12.65
C ASP A 265 -16.56 -22.34 14.07
N GLU A 266 -17.01 -21.11 14.28
CA GLU A 266 -17.57 -20.67 15.58
C GLU A 266 -18.93 -21.31 15.91
N ILE A 267 -19.72 -21.74 14.91
CA ILE A 267 -20.94 -22.56 15.12
C ILE A 267 -20.59 -23.93 15.71
N LYS A 268 -19.43 -24.52 15.38
CA LYS A 268 -18.99 -25.79 16.01
C LYS A 268 -18.77 -25.61 17.51
N HIS A 269 -18.30 -24.44 17.94
CA HIS A 269 -18.19 -24.09 19.35
C HIS A 269 -19.55 -23.84 20.02
N LEU A 270 -20.53 -23.30 19.31
CA LEU A 270 -21.92 -23.22 19.79
C LEU A 270 -22.51 -24.62 20.02
N LEU A 271 -22.35 -25.54 19.06
CA LEU A 271 -22.88 -26.92 19.12
C LEU A 271 -22.30 -27.76 20.27
N ILE A 272 -21.12 -27.41 20.79
CA ILE A 272 -20.54 -28.04 22.00
C ILE A 272 -21.23 -27.54 23.28
N GLY A 273 -21.72 -26.29 23.30
CA GLY A 273 -22.40 -25.68 24.45
C GLY A 273 -23.93 -25.86 24.45
N ASN A 274 -24.55 -25.93 23.27
CA ASN A 274 -25.95 -26.24 23.06
C ASN A 274 -26.05 -27.24 21.88
N PRO A 275 -26.33 -28.54 22.12
CA PRO A 275 -26.32 -29.56 21.07
C PRO A 275 -27.37 -29.39 19.98
N ASP A 276 -28.56 -28.89 20.35
CA ASP A 276 -29.73 -28.74 19.46
C ASP A 276 -30.21 -27.26 19.43
N PRO A 277 -29.41 -26.32 18.88
CA PRO A 277 -29.79 -24.92 18.80
C PRO A 277 -30.82 -24.70 17.69
N THR A 278 -31.78 -23.79 17.94
CA THR A 278 -32.79 -23.40 16.97
C THR A 278 -32.16 -22.61 15.81
N ASP A 279 -32.66 -22.72 14.58
CA ASP A 279 -32.17 -21.95 13.42
C ASP A 279 -32.07 -20.44 13.70
N ALA A 280 -33.04 -19.88 14.44
CA ALA A 280 -33.05 -18.49 14.86
C ALA A 280 -31.91 -18.13 15.84
N GLU A 281 -31.50 -19.07 16.70
CA GLU A 281 -30.36 -18.91 17.61
C GLU A 281 -29.04 -18.98 16.84
N ILE A 282 -28.92 -19.92 15.88
CA ILE A 282 -27.77 -20.01 14.97
C ILE A 282 -27.61 -18.70 14.20
N LEU A 283 -28.67 -18.20 13.54
CA LEU A 283 -28.63 -16.96 12.77
C LEU A 283 -28.31 -15.72 13.64
N ALA A 284 -28.85 -15.66 14.86
CA ALA A 284 -28.53 -14.60 15.82
C ALA A 284 -27.07 -14.66 16.28
N TYR A 285 -26.54 -15.85 16.51
CA TYR A 285 -25.14 -16.10 16.85
C TYR A 285 -24.21 -15.67 15.72
N SER A 286 -24.44 -16.16 14.49
CA SER A 286 -23.68 -15.78 13.29
C SER A 286 -23.66 -14.27 13.08
N SER A 287 -24.82 -13.60 13.23
CA SER A 287 -24.92 -12.14 13.09
C SER A 287 -24.13 -11.40 14.18
N ASN A 288 -24.07 -11.91 15.41
CA ASN A 288 -23.24 -11.33 16.46
C ASN A 288 -21.74 -11.51 16.15
N VAL A 289 -21.31 -12.72 15.77
CA VAL A 289 -19.90 -13.04 15.42
C VAL A 289 -19.43 -12.16 14.25
N ALA A 290 -20.19 -12.12 13.16
CA ALA A 290 -19.87 -11.28 12.00
C ALA A 290 -19.86 -9.77 12.34
N GLY A 291 -20.72 -9.32 13.26
CA GLY A 291 -20.72 -7.96 13.79
C GLY A 291 -19.48 -7.63 14.63
N VAL A 292 -19.00 -8.55 15.47
CA VAL A 292 -17.75 -8.36 16.23
C VAL A 292 -16.54 -8.34 15.30
N VAL A 293 -16.48 -9.23 14.30
CA VAL A 293 -15.45 -9.17 13.23
C VAL A 293 -15.52 -7.81 12.50
N CYS A 294 -16.72 -7.28 12.24
CA CYS A 294 -16.91 -5.97 11.63
C CYS A 294 -16.34 -4.81 12.48
N ILE A 295 -16.59 -4.81 13.80
CA ILE A 295 -15.98 -3.83 14.72
C ILE A 295 -14.47 -3.97 14.72
N LEU A 296 -13.91 -5.18 14.88
CA LEU A 296 -12.46 -5.39 14.94
C LEU A 296 -11.77 -4.97 13.65
N VAL A 297 -12.30 -5.35 12.49
CA VAL A 297 -11.81 -4.90 11.18
C VAL A 297 -11.87 -3.38 11.07
N GLY A 298 -12.96 -2.77 11.51
CA GLY A 298 -13.13 -1.32 11.53
C GLY A 298 -12.12 -0.60 12.44
N VAL A 299 -11.89 -1.12 13.65
CA VAL A 299 -10.91 -0.61 14.61
C VAL A 299 -9.48 -0.75 14.09
N PHE A 300 -9.09 -1.93 13.59
CA PHE A 300 -7.75 -2.11 13.00
C PHE A 300 -7.54 -1.17 11.81
N THR A 301 -8.50 -1.08 10.88
CA THR A 301 -8.41 -0.19 9.72
C THR A 301 -8.33 1.29 10.14
N LEU A 302 -9.07 1.70 11.16
CA LEU A 302 -9.01 3.05 11.74
C LEU A 302 -7.64 3.33 12.36
N VAL A 303 -7.10 2.40 13.17
CA VAL A 303 -5.76 2.52 13.77
C VAL A 303 -4.68 2.64 12.70
N LEU A 304 -4.72 1.80 11.65
CA LEU A 304 -3.80 1.90 10.51
C LEU A 304 -3.86 3.28 9.84
N GLY A 305 -5.05 3.88 9.73
CA GLY A 305 -5.23 5.24 9.22
C GLY A 305 -4.64 6.33 10.13
N LEU A 306 -4.84 6.19 11.45
CA LEU A 306 -4.34 7.13 12.46
C LEU A 306 -2.81 7.12 12.58
N ILE A 307 -2.18 5.93 12.57
CA ILE A 307 -0.70 5.78 12.57
C ILE A 307 -0.06 6.07 11.19
N ARG A 308 -0.87 6.47 10.20
CA ARG A 308 -0.45 6.84 8.83
C ARG A 308 0.16 5.70 8.00
N PHE A 309 -0.31 4.46 8.21
CA PHE A 309 0.19 3.25 7.55
C PHE A 309 -0.12 3.15 6.04
N GLY A 310 -0.92 4.06 5.50
CA GLY A 310 -1.27 4.13 4.08
C GLY A 310 -0.10 4.40 3.12
N PHE A 311 1.14 4.52 3.61
CA PHE A 311 2.34 4.54 2.76
C PHE A 311 2.47 3.28 1.88
N LEU A 312 1.90 2.14 2.30
CA LEU A 312 1.88 0.90 1.51
C LEU A 312 1.33 1.08 0.10
N ASP A 313 0.40 2.02 -0.09
CA ASP A 313 -0.09 2.41 -1.42
C ASP A 313 1.09 2.77 -2.34
N SER A 314 1.96 3.68 -1.90
CA SER A 314 3.12 4.14 -2.70
C SER A 314 4.13 3.05 -3.06
N MET A 315 4.09 1.89 -2.39
CA MET A 315 4.96 0.75 -2.73
C MET A 315 4.47 0.00 -3.98
N LEU A 316 3.16 -0.04 -4.24
CA LEU A 316 2.59 -0.82 -5.35
C LEU A 316 2.92 -0.20 -6.72
N SER A 317 3.60 -0.99 -7.56
CA SER A 317 3.87 -0.64 -8.96
C SER A 317 2.66 -0.84 -9.86
N GLU A 318 2.54 -0.05 -10.92
CA GLU A 318 1.42 -0.16 -11.87
C GLU A 318 1.38 -1.53 -12.56
N SER A 319 2.54 -2.13 -12.82
CA SER A 319 2.69 -3.47 -13.40
C SER A 319 2.19 -4.58 -12.46
N SER A 320 2.46 -4.46 -11.16
CA SER A 320 1.93 -5.36 -10.11
C SER A 320 0.40 -5.26 -10.03
N LEU A 321 -0.10 -4.02 -9.96
CA LEU A 321 -1.51 -3.68 -9.94
C LEU A 321 -2.26 -4.20 -11.20
N ARG A 322 -1.64 -4.07 -12.38
CA ARG A 322 -2.20 -4.59 -13.65
C ARG A 322 -2.28 -6.12 -13.65
N GLY A 323 -1.27 -6.81 -13.10
CA GLY A 323 -1.27 -8.25 -12.92
C GLY A 323 -2.42 -8.71 -12.02
N PHE A 324 -2.51 -8.12 -10.82
CA PHE A 324 -3.56 -8.42 -9.84
C PHE A 324 -4.98 -8.20 -10.39
N ILE A 325 -5.27 -7.02 -10.96
CA ILE A 325 -6.60 -6.70 -11.53
C ILE A 325 -6.97 -7.69 -12.66
N THR A 326 -5.99 -8.18 -13.42
CA THR A 326 -6.21 -9.17 -14.48
C THR A 326 -6.50 -10.55 -13.91
N GLY A 327 -5.75 -10.96 -12.88
CA GLY A 327 -5.94 -12.22 -12.19
C GLY A 327 -7.31 -12.28 -11.52
N ALA A 328 -7.62 -11.30 -10.66
CA ALA A 328 -8.89 -11.24 -9.93
C ALA A 328 -10.10 -11.23 -10.89
N ALA A 329 -10.02 -10.51 -12.02
CA ALA A 329 -11.07 -10.52 -13.04
C ALA A 329 -11.27 -11.91 -13.68
N MET A 330 -10.19 -12.67 -13.93
CA MET A 330 -10.30 -14.04 -14.42
C MET A 330 -10.83 -15.01 -13.36
N VAL A 331 -10.41 -14.89 -12.10
CA VAL A 331 -10.94 -15.68 -10.97
C VAL A 331 -12.44 -15.46 -10.80
N ILE A 332 -12.90 -14.22 -10.90
CA ILE A 332 -14.33 -13.88 -10.87
C ILE A 332 -15.07 -14.53 -12.05
N ILE A 333 -14.51 -14.48 -13.26
CA ILE A 333 -15.14 -15.12 -14.44
C ILE A 333 -15.28 -16.63 -14.23
N VAL A 334 -14.24 -17.30 -13.74
CA VAL A 334 -14.25 -18.75 -13.45
C VAL A 334 -15.27 -19.09 -12.37
N GLY A 335 -15.22 -18.44 -11.20
CA GLY A 335 -16.12 -18.75 -10.08
C GLY A 335 -17.59 -18.54 -10.42
N GLN A 336 -17.91 -17.49 -11.18
CA GLN A 336 -19.29 -17.21 -11.61
C GLN A 336 -19.77 -18.09 -12.78
N SER A 337 -18.87 -18.81 -13.46
CA SER A 337 -19.25 -19.74 -14.53
C SER A 337 -19.93 -20.99 -13.99
N VAL A 338 -19.55 -21.46 -12.79
CA VAL A 338 -20.20 -22.58 -12.08
C VAL A 338 -21.69 -22.28 -11.87
N ASN A 339 -21.99 -21.08 -11.35
CA ASN A 339 -23.36 -20.60 -11.13
C ASN A 339 -24.14 -20.39 -12.44
N ILE A 340 -23.50 -19.93 -13.52
CA ILE A 340 -24.18 -19.81 -14.83
C ILE A 340 -24.68 -21.18 -15.29
N LEU A 341 -23.90 -22.24 -15.13
CA LEU A 341 -24.28 -23.60 -15.51
C LEU A 341 -25.30 -24.25 -14.56
N GLY A 342 -25.70 -23.57 -13.49
CA GLY A 342 -26.60 -24.11 -12.47
C GLY A 342 -26.03 -25.33 -11.73
N LEU A 343 -24.70 -25.45 -11.69
CA LEU A 343 -24.02 -26.46 -10.89
C LEU A 343 -24.06 -26.05 -9.42
N HIS A 344 -24.52 -26.94 -8.56
CA HIS A 344 -24.57 -26.75 -7.12
C HIS A 344 -23.56 -27.72 -6.49
N PRO A 345 -22.31 -27.29 -6.27
CA PRO A 345 -21.30 -28.14 -5.64
C PRO A 345 -21.58 -28.30 -4.15
N ASP A 346 -21.52 -29.53 -3.66
CA ASP A 346 -21.42 -29.81 -2.24
C ASP A 346 -20.06 -29.34 -1.70
N ILE A 347 -20.02 -28.95 -0.42
CA ILE A 347 -18.84 -28.37 0.24
C ILE A 347 -17.65 -29.34 0.21
N ASP A 348 -17.91 -30.65 0.27
CA ASP A 348 -16.91 -31.71 0.22
C ASP A 348 -16.38 -31.99 -1.20
N GLU A 349 -17.20 -31.76 -2.25
CA GLU A 349 -16.74 -31.90 -3.64
C GLU A 349 -15.86 -30.73 -4.09
N LEU A 350 -16.17 -29.52 -3.61
CA LEU A 350 -15.49 -28.29 -4.02
C LEU A 350 -15.47 -27.27 -2.87
N PRO A 351 -14.51 -27.39 -1.93
CA PRO A 351 -14.38 -26.48 -0.79
C PRO A 351 -14.36 -25.01 -1.20
N ALA A 352 -14.90 -24.10 -0.38
CA ALA A 352 -15.08 -22.69 -0.75
C ALA A 352 -13.77 -22.02 -1.25
N HIS A 353 -12.65 -22.27 -0.56
CA HIS A 353 -11.30 -21.80 -0.89
C HIS A 353 -10.64 -22.50 -2.09
N SER A 354 -11.32 -23.43 -2.76
CA SER A 354 -10.75 -24.17 -3.91
C SER A 354 -10.25 -23.22 -5.01
N SER A 355 -9.12 -23.60 -5.62
CA SER A 355 -8.43 -22.76 -6.58
C SER A 355 -9.30 -22.53 -7.83
N PRO A 356 -9.02 -21.47 -8.62
CA PRO A 356 -9.67 -21.28 -9.92
C PRO A 356 -9.51 -22.49 -10.84
N ILE A 357 -8.38 -23.20 -10.75
CA ILE A 357 -8.12 -24.41 -11.53
C ILE A 357 -9.00 -25.57 -11.08
N ASP A 358 -9.25 -25.73 -9.78
CA ASP A 358 -10.12 -26.77 -9.26
C ASP A 358 -11.58 -26.50 -9.60
N LYS A 359 -12.00 -25.24 -9.61
CA LYS A 359 -13.33 -24.81 -10.11
C LYS A 359 -13.49 -25.11 -11.60
N ILE A 360 -12.43 -24.97 -12.41
CA ILE A 360 -12.41 -25.40 -13.82
C ILE A 360 -12.46 -26.93 -13.95
N ARG A 361 -11.65 -27.67 -13.19
CA ARG A 361 -11.65 -29.15 -13.17
C ARG A 361 -13.02 -29.72 -12.79
N TYR A 362 -13.65 -29.14 -11.77
CA TYR A 362 -14.99 -29.48 -11.31
C TYR A 362 -16.02 -29.27 -12.43
N MET A 363 -16.01 -28.10 -13.06
CA MET A 363 -16.91 -27.76 -14.16
C MET A 363 -16.80 -28.74 -15.34
N PHE A 364 -15.59 -29.19 -15.69
CA PHE A 364 -15.41 -30.24 -16.71
C PHE A 364 -15.88 -31.62 -16.23
N ARG A 365 -15.56 -32.02 -14.98
CA ARG A 365 -15.95 -33.31 -14.41
C ARG A 365 -17.48 -33.44 -14.29
N ASN A 366 -18.16 -32.38 -13.87
CA ASN A 366 -19.60 -32.39 -13.58
C ASN A 366 -20.48 -31.92 -14.77
N THR A 367 -19.95 -31.99 -16.01
CA THR A 367 -20.66 -31.55 -17.24
C THR A 367 -22.04 -32.21 -17.41
N SER A 368 -22.22 -33.44 -16.93
CA SER A 368 -23.51 -34.16 -17.00
C SER A 368 -24.61 -33.60 -16.09
N ASN A 369 -24.25 -32.86 -15.04
CA ASN A 369 -25.19 -32.33 -14.04
C ASN A 369 -25.52 -30.84 -14.25
N ILE A 370 -25.20 -30.29 -15.43
CA ILE A 370 -25.52 -28.91 -15.82
C ILE A 370 -27.03 -28.73 -15.94
N ASN A 371 -27.61 -27.80 -15.17
CA ASN A 371 -29.02 -27.43 -15.35
C ASN A 371 -29.17 -26.58 -16.63
N SER A 372 -29.84 -27.14 -17.63
CA SER A 372 -30.01 -26.50 -18.94
C SER A 372 -30.83 -25.21 -18.89
N ALA A 373 -31.83 -25.11 -18.01
CA ALA A 373 -32.63 -23.89 -17.83
C ALA A 373 -31.79 -22.77 -17.18
N ALA A 374 -30.96 -23.11 -16.18
CA ALA A 374 -30.02 -22.19 -15.57
C ALA A 374 -28.96 -21.70 -16.58
N ALA A 375 -28.36 -22.64 -17.32
CA ALA A 375 -27.38 -22.36 -18.36
C ALA A 375 -27.93 -21.44 -19.45
N ILE A 376 -29.15 -21.69 -19.95
CA ILE A 376 -29.82 -20.83 -20.94
C ILE A 376 -30.07 -19.43 -20.35
N ALA A 377 -30.64 -19.33 -19.14
CA ALA A 377 -30.93 -18.04 -18.51
C ALA A 377 -29.66 -17.20 -18.28
N GLY A 378 -28.59 -17.81 -17.76
CA GLY A 378 -27.30 -17.18 -17.55
C GLY A 378 -26.59 -16.77 -18.84
N LEU A 379 -26.51 -17.67 -19.83
CA LEU A 379 -25.83 -17.41 -21.10
C LEU A 379 -26.58 -16.38 -21.97
N CYS A 380 -27.92 -16.42 -22.03
CA CYS A 380 -28.70 -15.40 -22.72
C CYS A 380 -28.55 -14.02 -22.05
N SER A 381 -28.55 -13.97 -20.71
CA SER A 381 -28.31 -12.72 -19.95
C SER A 381 -26.91 -12.18 -20.22
N LEU A 382 -25.88 -13.04 -20.24
CA LEU A 382 -24.50 -12.65 -20.54
C LEU A 382 -24.35 -12.16 -21.98
N ALA A 383 -24.94 -12.86 -22.95
CA ALA A 383 -24.95 -12.47 -24.36
C ALA A 383 -25.64 -11.11 -24.57
N PHE A 384 -26.77 -10.85 -23.89
CA PHE A 384 -27.43 -9.55 -23.92
C PHE A 384 -26.59 -8.44 -23.29
N LEU A 385 -25.95 -8.67 -22.14
CA LEU A 385 -25.11 -7.68 -21.45
C LEU A 385 -23.81 -7.34 -22.20
N VAL A 386 -23.17 -8.34 -22.80
CA VAL A 386 -21.99 -8.14 -23.67
C VAL A 386 -22.42 -7.49 -24.98
N GLY A 387 -23.53 -7.94 -25.58
CA GLY A 387 -24.11 -7.41 -26.81
C GLY A 387 -24.51 -5.93 -26.68
N SER A 388 -25.23 -5.56 -25.62
CA SER A 388 -25.59 -4.17 -25.29
C SER A 388 -24.35 -3.32 -25.01
N THR A 389 -23.34 -3.85 -24.31
CA THR A 389 -22.05 -3.17 -24.09
C THR A 389 -21.32 -2.90 -25.41
N LEU A 390 -21.34 -3.83 -26.38
CA LEU A 390 -20.74 -3.65 -27.71
C LEU A 390 -21.57 -2.70 -28.59
N ALA A 391 -22.90 -2.82 -28.55
CA ALA A 391 -23.83 -1.94 -29.25
C ALA A 391 -23.67 -0.49 -28.78
N LYS A 392 -23.67 -0.23 -27.46
CA LYS A 392 -23.38 1.08 -26.86
C LYS A 392 -22.08 1.69 -27.38
N ARG A 393 -21.00 0.90 -27.54
CA ARG A 393 -19.72 1.39 -28.10
C ARG A 393 -19.84 1.80 -29.57
N LYS A 394 -20.55 1.04 -30.41
CA LYS A 394 -20.74 1.35 -31.84
C LYS A 394 -21.75 2.48 -32.07
N LEU A 395 -22.90 2.44 -31.41
CA LEU A 395 -24.02 3.37 -31.60
C LEU A 395 -23.81 4.75 -30.93
N LYS A 396 -22.84 4.91 -30.01
CA LYS A 396 -22.48 6.19 -29.38
C LYS A 396 -22.32 7.36 -30.36
N LYS A 397 -21.88 7.11 -31.60
CA LYS A 397 -21.74 8.14 -32.66
C LYS A 397 -23.07 8.59 -33.28
N LYS A 398 -24.14 7.78 -33.21
CA LYS A 398 -25.46 8.07 -33.80
C LYS A 398 -26.55 8.40 -32.77
N ALA A 399 -26.46 7.82 -31.57
CA ALA A 399 -27.49 7.96 -30.54
C ALA A 399 -26.83 8.15 -29.15
N PRO A 400 -26.63 9.40 -28.67
CA PRO A 400 -25.94 9.64 -27.39
C PRO A 400 -26.78 9.21 -26.17
N TRP A 401 -28.11 9.18 -26.28
CA TRP A 401 -29.02 8.78 -25.20
C TRP A 401 -28.86 7.30 -24.80
N VAL A 402 -28.50 6.42 -25.75
CA VAL A 402 -28.26 4.98 -25.55
C VAL A 402 -27.14 4.72 -24.53
N ARG A 403 -26.27 5.71 -24.25
CA ARG A 403 -25.24 5.66 -23.20
C ARG A 403 -25.84 5.42 -21.80
N ASN A 404 -27.00 6.00 -21.51
CA ASN A 404 -27.55 6.10 -20.17
C ASN A 404 -28.55 4.97 -19.82
N ILE A 405 -28.77 4.03 -20.74
CA ILE A 405 -29.68 2.89 -20.51
C ILE A 405 -29.08 1.95 -19.45
N PRO A 406 -29.76 1.64 -18.34
CA PRO A 406 -29.28 0.68 -17.33
C PRO A 406 -29.55 -0.75 -17.82
N ASP A 407 -28.63 -1.30 -18.61
CA ASP A 407 -28.72 -2.66 -19.16
C ASP A 407 -28.69 -3.74 -18.07
N ILE A 408 -28.00 -3.52 -16.95
CA ILE A 408 -28.06 -4.39 -15.77
C ILE A 408 -29.49 -4.49 -15.23
N LEU A 409 -30.16 -3.36 -15.03
CA LEU A 409 -31.54 -3.33 -14.52
C LEU A 409 -32.51 -4.01 -15.49
N ILE A 410 -32.38 -3.73 -16.80
CA ILE A 410 -33.22 -4.37 -17.82
C ILE A 410 -33.03 -5.89 -17.79
N THR A 411 -31.80 -6.39 -17.69
CA THR A 411 -31.53 -7.82 -17.57
C THR A 411 -32.17 -8.42 -16.31
N VAL A 412 -32.01 -7.79 -15.15
CA VAL A 412 -32.59 -8.24 -13.88
C VAL A 412 -34.12 -8.29 -13.94
N VAL A 413 -34.76 -7.21 -14.39
CA VAL A 413 -36.24 -7.13 -14.48
C VAL A 413 -36.79 -8.13 -15.49
N VAL A 414 -36.25 -8.18 -16.71
CA VAL A 414 -36.73 -9.09 -17.76
C VAL A 414 -36.51 -10.55 -17.37
N ALA A 415 -35.36 -10.89 -16.79
CA ALA A 415 -35.11 -12.26 -16.35
C ALA A 415 -35.96 -12.68 -15.14
N THR A 416 -36.31 -11.76 -14.24
CA THR A 416 -37.25 -12.03 -13.14
C THR A 416 -38.65 -12.29 -13.66
N ILE A 417 -39.14 -11.49 -14.62
CA ILE A 417 -40.43 -11.71 -15.30
C ILE A 417 -40.44 -13.07 -16.01
N ILE A 418 -39.38 -13.40 -16.77
CA ILE A 418 -39.23 -14.71 -17.41
C ILE A 418 -39.23 -15.84 -16.35
N SER A 419 -38.55 -15.64 -15.22
CA SER A 419 -38.54 -16.60 -14.11
C SER A 419 -39.94 -16.88 -13.56
N THR A 420 -40.74 -15.83 -13.31
CA THR A 420 -42.14 -15.96 -12.85
C THR A 420 -43.07 -16.62 -13.88
N VAL A 421 -42.87 -16.35 -15.18
CA VAL A 421 -43.79 -16.81 -16.24
C VAL A 421 -43.49 -18.25 -16.67
N PHE A 422 -42.23 -18.67 -16.64
CA PHE A 422 -41.83 -20.02 -17.02
C PHE A 422 -41.67 -20.97 -15.83
N ASP A 423 -41.80 -20.47 -14.60
CA ASP A 423 -41.49 -21.17 -13.35
C ASP A 423 -40.13 -21.88 -13.43
N LEU A 424 -39.06 -21.09 -13.35
CA LEU A 424 -37.70 -21.62 -13.43
C LEU A 424 -37.27 -22.30 -12.12
N GLU A 425 -37.92 -21.99 -10.99
CA GLU A 425 -37.65 -22.57 -9.67
C GLU A 425 -37.98 -24.06 -9.66
N SER A 426 -39.19 -24.45 -10.10
CA SER A 426 -39.55 -25.88 -10.22
C SER A 426 -38.72 -26.67 -11.24
N ARG A 427 -38.01 -25.96 -12.14
CA ARG A 427 -37.01 -26.53 -13.06
C ARG A 427 -35.60 -26.63 -12.45
N GLY A 428 -35.47 -26.44 -11.14
CA GLY A 428 -34.21 -26.53 -10.40
C GLY A 428 -33.25 -25.35 -10.64
N VAL A 429 -33.73 -24.21 -11.16
CA VAL A 429 -32.92 -22.99 -11.26
C VAL A 429 -33.01 -22.24 -9.94
N ALA A 430 -31.91 -22.16 -9.19
CA ALA A 430 -31.91 -21.46 -7.92
C ALA A 430 -32.26 -19.96 -8.08
N VAL A 431 -33.37 -19.57 -7.46
CA VAL A 431 -33.85 -18.20 -7.30
C VAL A 431 -33.37 -17.61 -5.97
N PHE A 432 -33.75 -16.37 -5.65
CA PHE A 432 -33.35 -15.71 -4.40
C PHE A 432 -34.18 -16.12 -3.17
N GLY A 433 -35.48 -16.40 -3.36
CA GLY A 433 -36.39 -16.77 -2.28
C GLY A 433 -36.84 -15.59 -1.41
N ASP A 434 -37.57 -15.89 -0.34
CA ASP A 434 -38.11 -14.88 0.57
C ASP A 434 -37.04 -14.20 1.44
N VAL A 435 -37.19 -12.89 1.62
CA VAL A 435 -36.36 -12.06 2.49
C VAL A 435 -37.26 -11.05 3.21
N GLU A 436 -37.44 -11.22 4.51
CA GLU A 436 -38.27 -10.33 5.32
C GLU A 436 -37.70 -8.91 5.36
N ALA A 437 -38.49 -7.93 4.91
CA ALA A 437 -38.11 -6.53 4.90
C ALA A 437 -38.12 -5.94 6.32
N SER A 438 -36.94 -5.74 6.91
CA SER A 438 -36.77 -5.06 8.19
C SER A 438 -35.74 -3.93 8.09
N PHE A 439 -35.96 -2.85 8.85
CA PHE A 439 -35.00 -1.74 8.95
C PHE A 439 -33.93 -2.10 10.01
N PRO A 440 -32.63 -1.86 9.75
CA PRO A 440 -31.60 -2.22 10.72
C PRO A 440 -31.73 -1.35 11.97
N THR A 441 -32.05 -1.97 13.09
CA THR A 441 -32.05 -1.30 14.39
C THR A 441 -30.62 -1.24 14.96
N PRO A 442 -30.24 -0.16 15.68
CA PRO A 442 -28.91 -0.06 16.25
C PRO A 442 -28.74 -1.03 17.42
N LYS A 443 -27.91 -2.07 17.22
CA LYS A 443 -27.55 -3.10 18.20
C LYS A 443 -26.02 -3.21 18.24
N ILE A 444 -25.41 -3.02 19.41
CA ILE A 444 -23.98 -3.32 19.59
C ILE A 444 -23.80 -4.84 19.54
N PRO A 445 -22.99 -5.40 18.62
CA PRO A 445 -22.74 -6.83 18.57
C PRO A 445 -21.89 -7.27 19.76
N THR A 446 -22.40 -8.23 20.53
CA THR A 446 -21.74 -8.81 21.70
C THR A 446 -21.00 -10.08 21.32
N LEU A 447 -19.75 -10.25 21.76
CA LEU A 447 -19.02 -11.51 21.62
C LEU A 447 -19.76 -12.62 22.40
N PRO A 448 -20.20 -13.72 21.76
CA PRO A 448 -20.83 -14.83 22.46
C PRO A 448 -19.86 -15.54 23.39
N SER A 449 -20.35 -16.08 24.51
CA SER A 449 -19.49 -16.69 25.55
C SER A 449 -18.83 -18.02 25.13
N SER A 450 -19.30 -18.67 24.06
CA SER A 450 -18.69 -19.87 23.47
C SER A 450 -17.61 -19.57 22.42
N THR A 451 -17.51 -18.32 21.96
CA THR A 451 -16.65 -17.91 20.83
C THR A 451 -15.21 -17.70 21.30
N ASN A 452 -14.22 -18.19 20.55
CA ASN A 452 -12.82 -17.99 20.92
C ASN A 452 -12.34 -16.57 20.51
N PRO A 453 -12.02 -15.67 21.46
CA PRO A 453 -11.61 -14.31 21.12
C PRO A 453 -10.33 -14.27 20.27
N LYS A 454 -9.45 -15.28 20.33
CA LYS A 454 -8.21 -15.33 19.54
C LYS A 454 -8.47 -15.59 18.06
N ASP A 455 -9.46 -16.41 17.74
CA ASP A 455 -9.68 -16.89 16.38
C ASP A 455 -10.45 -15.83 15.58
N VAL A 456 -11.45 -15.23 16.22
CA VAL A 456 -12.10 -13.98 15.76
C VAL A 456 -11.10 -12.84 15.55
N LEU A 457 -10.18 -12.60 16.51
CA LEU A 457 -9.17 -11.53 16.41
C LEU A 457 -8.17 -11.77 15.26
N THR A 458 -7.67 -13.00 15.12
CA THR A 458 -6.73 -13.39 14.05
C THR A 458 -7.40 -13.25 12.69
N SER A 459 -8.65 -13.70 12.58
CA SER A 459 -9.42 -13.63 11.33
C SER A 459 -9.78 -12.18 10.95
N ALA A 460 -10.10 -11.34 11.93
CA ALA A 460 -10.31 -9.90 11.72
C ALA A 460 -9.02 -9.19 11.25
N MET A 461 -7.84 -9.59 11.71
CA MET A 461 -6.56 -9.08 11.17
C MET A 461 -6.36 -9.50 9.71
N THR A 462 -6.64 -10.77 9.36
CA THR A 462 -6.55 -11.27 7.97
C THR A 462 -7.50 -10.53 7.03
N ILE A 463 -8.78 -10.37 7.41
CA ILE A 463 -9.77 -9.61 6.63
C ILE A 463 -9.36 -8.13 6.50
N THR A 464 -8.81 -7.53 7.57
CA THR A 464 -8.29 -6.16 7.53
C THR A 464 -7.21 -6.01 6.47
N VAL A 465 -6.17 -6.86 6.49
CA VAL A 465 -5.06 -6.77 5.54
C VAL A 465 -5.55 -6.89 4.09
N ILE A 466 -6.37 -7.90 3.79
CA ILE A 466 -6.88 -8.14 2.43
C ILE A 466 -7.75 -6.97 1.96
N GLY A 467 -8.78 -6.60 2.73
CA GLY A 467 -9.73 -5.57 2.35
C GLY A 467 -9.14 -4.16 2.30
N VAL A 468 -8.17 -3.85 3.17
CA VAL A 468 -7.42 -2.58 3.12
C VAL A 468 -6.66 -2.46 1.81
N ILE A 469 -5.87 -3.48 1.43
CA ILE A 469 -5.03 -3.38 0.24
C ILE A 469 -5.93 -3.30 -1.01
N GLU A 470 -7.02 -4.08 -1.09
CA GLU A 470 -8.00 -3.97 -2.17
C GLU A 470 -8.60 -2.55 -2.23
N SER A 471 -9.15 -2.05 -1.12
CA SER A 471 -9.84 -0.75 -1.11
C SER A 471 -8.92 0.42 -1.45
N LEU A 472 -7.64 0.39 -1.03
CA LEU A 472 -6.63 1.37 -1.43
C LEU A 472 -6.28 1.26 -2.92
N ILE A 473 -6.09 0.04 -3.44
CA ILE A 473 -5.89 -0.26 -4.86
C ILE A 473 -6.99 0.37 -5.71
N VAL A 474 -8.26 0.17 -5.33
CA VAL A 474 -9.40 0.71 -6.09
C VAL A 474 -9.45 2.24 -5.99
N ALA A 475 -9.21 2.80 -4.80
CA ALA A 475 -9.22 4.24 -4.60
C ALA A 475 -8.19 4.96 -5.50
N ARG A 476 -6.95 4.44 -5.59
CA ARG A 476 -5.89 4.99 -6.45
C ARG A 476 -6.13 4.77 -7.94
N GLU A 477 -6.57 3.58 -8.37
CA GLU A 477 -6.85 3.28 -9.78
C GLU A 477 -7.84 4.30 -10.37
N TYR A 478 -8.93 4.64 -9.67
CA TYR A 478 -9.90 5.63 -10.15
C TYR A 478 -9.50 7.09 -9.91
N ALA A 479 -8.65 7.37 -8.92
CA ALA A 479 -8.07 8.70 -8.70
C ALA A 479 -7.11 9.09 -9.84
N SER A 480 -6.16 8.21 -10.17
CA SER A 480 -5.23 8.36 -11.29
C SER A 480 -5.97 8.55 -12.62
N ARG A 481 -6.95 7.68 -12.91
CA ARG A 481 -7.80 7.75 -14.12
C ARG A 481 -8.57 9.05 -14.31
N ASN A 482 -8.93 9.73 -13.22
CA ASN A 482 -9.76 10.93 -13.24
C ASN A 482 -9.01 12.18 -12.77
N HIS A 483 -7.67 12.12 -12.73
CA HIS A 483 -6.77 13.24 -12.46
C HIS A 483 -7.07 13.98 -11.14
N TYR A 484 -7.29 13.23 -10.06
CA TYR A 484 -7.32 13.76 -8.70
C TYR A 484 -6.46 12.91 -7.76
N SER A 485 -6.00 13.49 -6.65
CA SER A 485 -5.27 12.77 -5.60
C SER A 485 -6.21 12.24 -4.52
N VAL A 486 -5.86 11.09 -3.96
CA VAL A 486 -6.50 10.46 -2.79
C VAL A 486 -5.48 10.42 -1.66
N SER A 487 -5.94 10.52 -0.42
CA SER A 487 -5.07 10.36 0.75
C SER A 487 -5.33 9.00 1.36
N SER A 488 -4.44 8.04 1.12
CA SER A 488 -4.56 6.62 1.53
C SER A 488 -4.84 6.49 3.04
N ASN A 489 -4.22 7.34 3.87
CA ASN A 489 -4.49 7.43 5.31
C ASN A 489 -5.93 7.86 5.66
N ARG A 490 -6.56 8.69 4.84
CA ARG A 490 -7.96 9.13 5.06
C ARG A 490 -8.96 8.11 4.51
N GLU A 491 -8.61 7.37 3.46
CA GLU A 491 -9.37 6.19 3.05
C GLU A 491 -9.40 5.13 4.14
N LEU A 492 -8.26 4.86 4.82
CA LEU A 492 -8.21 4.00 5.99
C LEU A 492 -9.14 4.49 7.12
N VAL A 493 -9.07 5.76 7.51
CA VAL A 493 -9.99 6.33 8.52
C VAL A 493 -11.46 6.21 8.09
N ALA A 494 -11.78 6.48 6.82
CA ALA A 494 -13.14 6.39 6.29
C ALA A 494 -13.68 4.96 6.25
N VAL A 495 -12.90 3.98 5.78
CA VAL A 495 -13.28 2.56 5.75
C VAL A 495 -13.41 2.00 7.16
N GLY A 496 -12.48 2.34 8.06
CA GLY A 496 -12.52 1.94 9.47
C GLY A 496 -13.79 2.42 10.18
N ALA A 497 -14.07 3.73 10.10
CA ALA A 497 -15.30 4.31 10.66
C ALA A 497 -16.58 3.73 10.03
N SER A 498 -16.57 3.44 8.73
CA SER A 498 -17.72 2.86 8.01
C SER A 498 -18.03 1.43 8.45
N ASN A 499 -17.01 0.63 8.80
CA ASN A 499 -17.19 -0.72 9.34
C ASN A 499 -17.60 -0.68 10.83
N ILE A 500 -17.00 0.18 11.66
CA ILE A 500 -17.43 0.35 13.08
C ILE A 500 -18.91 0.74 13.14
N ILE A 501 -19.34 1.75 12.38
CA ILE A 501 -20.73 2.21 12.37
C ILE A 501 -21.64 1.18 11.68
N GLY A 502 -21.18 0.53 10.60
CA GLY A 502 -21.94 -0.54 9.95
C GLY A 502 -22.26 -1.71 10.90
N ALA A 503 -21.30 -2.12 11.73
CA ALA A 503 -21.48 -3.21 12.69
C ALA A 503 -22.64 -2.99 13.67
N ILE A 504 -22.84 -1.74 14.10
CA ILE A 504 -23.95 -1.34 14.98
C ILE A 504 -25.31 -1.54 14.30
N PHE A 505 -25.36 -1.58 12.97
CA PHE A 505 -26.55 -1.84 12.16
C PHE A 505 -26.56 -3.24 11.54
N SER A 506 -25.93 -4.21 12.22
CA SER A 506 -25.84 -5.63 11.80
C SER A 506 -25.20 -5.86 10.43
N ALA A 507 -24.41 -4.91 9.93
CA ALA A 507 -23.54 -5.11 8.78
C ALA A 507 -22.25 -5.85 9.16
N TYR A 508 -21.70 -6.58 8.19
CA TYR A 508 -20.40 -7.26 8.30
C TYR A 508 -19.31 -6.47 7.52
N PRO A 509 -18.02 -6.85 7.57
CA PRO A 509 -16.95 -6.10 6.90
C PRO A 509 -17.22 -5.73 5.43
N ALA A 510 -17.31 -4.42 5.17
CA ALA A 510 -17.45 -3.83 3.84
C ALA A 510 -16.14 -3.17 3.38
N PHE A 511 -15.92 -3.16 2.06
CA PHE A 511 -14.74 -2.56 1.43
C PHE A 511 -15.08 -2.00 0.03
N GLY A 512 -14.14 -1.27 -0.57
CA GLY A 512 -14.31 -0.65 -1.90
C GLY A 512 -14.01 -1.59 -3.06
N SER A 513 -14.98 -1.84 -3.94
CA SER A 513 -14.88 -2.86 -5.01
C SER A 513 -14.40 -2.33 -6.36
N LEU A 514 -13.51 -3.07 -7.03
CA LEU A 514 -13.06 -2.78 -8.40
C LEU A 514 -14.23 -2.77 -9.40
N ALA A 515 -15.20 -3.68 -9.22
CA ALA A 515 -16.32 -3.87 -10.13
C ALA A 515 -17.36 -2.75 -9.99
N ARG A 516 -17.75 -2.44 -8.75
CA ARG A 516 -18.79 -1.44 -8.45
C ARG A 516 -18.31 -0.01 -8.73
N SER A 517 -17.07 0.31 -8.33
CA SER A 517 -16.42 1.61 -8.61
C SER A 517 -16.24 1.87 -10.12
N LYS A 518 -16.09 0.81 -10.93
CA LYS A 518 -16.04 0.91 -12.39
C LYS A 518 -17.36 1.32 -13.02
N LEU A 519 -18.46 0.87 -12.45
CA LEU A 519 -19.80 1.19 -12.92
C LEU A 519 -20.11 2.68 -12.63
N ASN A 520 -19.68 3.14 -11.45
CA ASN A 520 -19.68 4.54 -11.01
C ASN A 520 -18.89 5.46 -11.98
N ASP A 521 -17.63 5.10 -12.29
CA ASP A 521 -16.76 5.77 -13.29
C ASP A 521 -17.40 5.80 -14.69
N ARG A 522 -17.97 4.67 -15.15
CA ARG A 522 -18.63 4.55 -16.46
C ARG A 522 -19.89 5.40 -16.61
N ALA A 523 -20.67 5.54 -15.53
CA ALA A 523 -21.83 6.43 -15.49
C ALA A 523 -21.42 7.93 -15.52
N LYS A 524 -20.15 8.22 -15.23
CA LYS A 524 -19.52 9.53 -15.07
C LYS A 524 -19.85 10.24 -13.75
N ALA A 525 -19.79 9.51 -12.63
CA ALA A 525 -19.77 10.16 -11.31
C ALA A 525 -18.71 11.28 -11.23
N LYS A 526 -18.96 12.21 -10.31
CA LYS A 526 -18.16 13.42 -10.05
C LYS A 526 -17.96 13.67 -8.57
N SER A 527 -18.80 13.12 -7.70
CA SER A 527 -18.67 13.25 -6.24
C SER A 527 -19.24 12.03 -5.52
N GLN A 528 -19.00 11.94 -4.21
CA GLN A 528 -19.66 10.96 -3.35
C GLN A 528 -21.16 11.21 -3.13
N LEU A 529 -21.75 12.23 -3.77
CA LEU A 529 -23.20 12.29 -3.92
C LEU A 529 -23.74 11.07 -4.69
N ALA A 530 -22.95 10.45 -5.58
CA ALA A 530 -23.30 9.17 -6.20
C ALA A 530 -23.39 8.02 -5.16
N GLY A 531 -22.55 8.03 -4.12
CA GLY A 531 -22.64 7.11 -2.98
C GLY A 531 -23.89 7.37 -2.13
N LEU A 532 -24.22 8.63 -1.86
CA LEU A 532 -25.47 9.00 -1.17
C LEU A 532 -26.72 8.59 -1.96
N PHE A 533 -26.73 8.77 -3.29
CA PHE A 533 -27.80 8.23 -4.13
C PHE A 533 -27.85 6.70 -4.12
N THR A 534 -26.70 6.02 -4.10
CA THR A 534 -26.64 4.56 -3.94
C THR A 534 -27.31 4.13 -2.63
N PHE A 535 -26.99 4.78 -1.51
CA PHE A 535 -27.66 4.56 -0.22
C PHE A 535 -29.18 4.75 -0.30
N VAL A 536 -29.67 5.83 -0.91
CA VAL A 536 -31.12 6.08 -1.08
C VAL A 536 -31.80 4.98 -1.91
N PHE A 537 -31.18 4.53 -3.01
CA PHE A 537 -31.74 3.46 -3.84
C PHE A 537 -31.66 2.07 -3.20
N VAL A 538 -30.63 1.78 -2.40
CA VAL A 538 -30.56 0.56 -1.57
C VAL A 538 -31.63 0.59 -0.48
N LEU A 539 -31.81 1.71 0.22
CA LEU A 539 -32.87 1.89 1.24
C LEU A 539 -34.27 1.73 0.63
N PHE A 540 -34.53 2.34 -0.52
CA PHE A 540 -35.79 2.18 -1.25
C PHE A 540 -35.99 0.70 -1.67
N SER A 541 -34.93 0.02 -2.07
CA SER A 541 -35.03 -1.40 -2.46
C SER A 541 -35.31 -2.32 -1.27
N LEU A 542 -34.68 -2.05 -0.13
CA LEU A 542 -34.92 -2.73 1.15
C LEU A 542 -36.36 -2.57 1.63
N LEU A 543 -36.94 -1.37 1.51
CA LEU A 543 -38.29 -1.08 2.00
C LEU A 543 -39.42 -1.51 1.04
N PHE A 544 -39.17 -1.58 -0.27
CA PHE A 544 -40.25 -1.74 -1.26
C PHE A 544 -40.02 -2.80 -2.36
N LEU A 545 -38.77 -3.20 -2.66
CA LEU A 545 -38.48 -4.10 -3.80
C LEU A 545 -38.12 -5.53 -3.41
N LEU A 546 -37.86 -5.84 -2.14
CA LEU A 546 -37.52 -7.21 -1.71
C LEU A 546 -38.50 -8.28 -2.22
N PRO A 547 -39.84 -8.13 -2.14
CA PRO A 547 -40.79 -9.11 -2.69
C PRO A 547 -40.70 -9.29 -4.21
N LEU A 548 -40.27 -8.25 -4.95
CA LEU A 548 -40.08 -8.31 -6.40
C LEU A 548 -38.80 -9.05 -6.80
N LEU A 549 -37.91 -9.36 -5.85
CA LEU A 549 -36.64 -10.05 -6.08
C LEU A 549 -36.69 -11.56 -5.82
N TYR A 550 -37.74 -12.10 -5.20
CA TYR A 550 -37.89 -13.54 -4.87
C TYR A 550 -37.45 -14.43 -6.05
N TYR A 551 -38.06 -14.23 -7.22
CA TYR A 551 -37.89 -15.07 -8.41
C TYR A 551 -36.63 -14.78 -9.23
N LEU A 552 -35.76 -13.85 -8.82
CA LEU A 552 -34.55 -13.49 -9.58
C LEU A 552 -33.58 -14.69 -9.64
N PRO A 553 -33.22 -15.22 -10.84
CA PRO A 553 -32.35 -16.39 -10.91
C PRO A 553 -30.87 -16.05 -10.59
N LYS A 554 -30.21 -16.83 -9.72
CA LYS A 554 -28.77 -16.70 -9.40
C LYS A 554 -27.84 -16.74 -10.64
N PRO A 555 -28.12 -17.53 -11.71
CA PRO A 555 -27.33 -17.48 -12.97
C PRO A 555 -27.30 -16.09 -13.64
N VAL A 556 -28.35 -15.28 -13.46
CA VAL A 556 -28.46 -13.95 -14.08
C VAL A 556 -27.56 -12.94 -13.35
N LEU A 557 -27.51 -12.99 -12.02
CA LEU A 557 -26.57 -12.19 -11.24
C LEU A 557 -25.12 -12.56 -11.61
N SER A 558 -24.84 -13.85 -11.79
CA SER A 558 -23.53 -14.35 -12.21
C SER A 558 -23.12 -13.81 -13.59
N ALA A 559 -24.06 -13.72 -14.53
CA ALA A 559 -23.86 -13.07 -15.82
C ALA A 559 -23.58 -11.55 -15.72
N VAL A 560 -24.25 -10.85 -14.80
CA VAL A 560 -24.00 -9.42 -14.49
C VAL A 560 -22.59 -9.21 -13.93
N ILE A 561 -22.16 -10.07 -13.01
CA ILE A 561 -20.81 -10.02 -12.42
C ILE A 561 -19.75 -10.32 -13.50
N ILE A 562 -19.96 -11.34 -14.35
CA ILE A 562 -19.05 -11.70 -15.45
C ILE A 562 -18.90 -10.55 -16.47
N ASN A 563 -19.99 -9.90 -16.90
CA ASN A 563 -19.91 -8.73 -17.79
C ASN A 563 -19.06 -7.60 -17.17
N THR A 564 -19.16 -7.42 -15.86
CA THR A 564 -18.36 -6.42 -15.12
C THR A 564 -16.90 -6.83 -15.01
N ALA A 565 -16.59 -8.11 -14.79
CA ALA A 565 -15.23 -8.66 -14.75
C ALA A 565 -14.54 -8.63 -16.13
N ILE A 566 -15.22 -9.05 -17.20
CA ILE A 566 -14.76 -8.90 -18.60
C ILE A 566 -14.34 -7.46 -18.89
N SER A 567 -15.03 -6.49 -18.29
CA SER A 567 -14.68 -5.08 -18.45
C SER A 567 -13.32 -4.70 -17.86
N LEU A 568 -12.86 -5.33 -16.77
CA LEU A 568 -11.57 -5.08 -16.11
C LEU A 568 -10.40 -5.46 -17.02
N LEU A 569 -10.54 -6.56 -17.76
CA LEU A 569 -9.53 -7.10 -18.69
C LEU A 569 -9.23 -6.16 -19.88
N THR A 570 -10.18 -5.30 -20.30
CA THR A 570 -10.09 -4.57 -21.59
C THR A 570 -8.90 -3.60 -21.75
N ARG A 571 -8.14 -3.31 -20.68
CA ARG A 571 -6.90 -2.51 -20.73
C ARG A 571 -5.64 -3.38 -20.80
N THR A 572 -5.63 -4.58 -20.22
CA THR A 572 -4.42 -5.40 -20.03
C THR A 572 -3.66 -5.74 -21.32
N PRO A 573 -4.29 -6.12 -22.45
CA PRO A 573 -3.55 -6.41 -23.69
C PRO A 573 -2.73 -5.22 -24.20
N ARG A 574 -3.15 -3.98 -23.91
CA ARG A 574 -2.40 -2.77 -24.30
C ARG A 574 -1.19 -2.55 -23.40
N GLU A 575 -1.33 -2.76 -22.09
CA GLU A 575 -0.19 -2.70 -21.15
C GLU A 575 0.87 -3.75 -21.50
N ILE A 576 0.46 -5.01 -21.75
CA ILE A 576 1.39 -6.10 -22.10
C ILE A 576 2.16 -5.77 -23.38
N VAL A 577 1.47 -5.34 -24.44
CA VAL A 577 2.12 -4.95 -25.71
C VAL A 577 3.01 -3.71 -25.54
N PHE A 578 2.63 -2.76 -24.69
CA PHE A 578 3.47 -1.59 -24.37
C PHE A 578 4.75 -2.00 -23.63
N LEU A 579 4.64 -2.74 -22.51
CA LEU A 579 5.78 -3.21 -21.71
C LEU A 579 6.75 -4.07 -22.52
N ALA A 580 6.22 -4.98 -23.35
CA ALA A 580 7.03 -5.77 -24.26
C ALA A 580 7.74 -4.90 -25.33
N LYS A 581 7.06 -3.91 -25.91
CA LYS A 581 7.63 -3.02 -26.93
C LYS A 581 8.75 -2.12 -26.40
N ILE A 582 8.70 -1.72 -25.12
CA ILE A 582 9.76 -0.92 -24.49
C ILE A 582 10.85 -1.77 -23.81
N GLY A 583 10.79 -3.10 -23.92
CA GLY A 583 11.78 -4.01 -23.32
C GLY A 583 11.74 -4.07 -21.78
N ALA A 584 10.62 -3.70 -21.14
CA ALA A 584 10.46 -3.68 -19.69
C ALA A 584 10.21 -5.09 -19.12
N TRP A 585 11.16 -6.01 -19.33
CA TRP A 585 11.03 -7.43 -19.00
C TRP A 585 10.80 -7.71 -17.51
N HIS A 586 11.36 -6.90 -16.60
CA HIS A 586 11.12 -7.04 -15.15
C HIS A 586 9.68 -6.67 -14.75
N ASP A 587 9.10 -5.66 -15.40
CA ASP A 587 7.72 -5.25 -15.16
C ASP A 587 6.72 -6.25 -15.76
N LEU A 588 7.04 -6.76 -16.95
CA LEU A 588 6.26 -7.81 -17.60
C LEU A 588 6.32 -9.14 -16.82
N SER A 589 7.48 -9.52 -16.28
CA SER A 589 7.59 -10.74 -15.47
C SER A 589 6.90 -10.60 -14.12
N LEU A 590 6.96 -9.43 -13.47
CA LEU A 590 6.23 -9.15 -12.23
C LEU A 590 4.71 -9.18 -12.46
N LEU A 591 4.22 -8.52 -13.52
CA LEU A 591 2.81 -8.57 -13.95
C LEU A 591 2.35 -10.03 -14.17
N THR A 592 3.16 -10.80 -14.88
CA THR A 592 2.87 -12.22 -15.20
C THR A 592 2.88 -13.09 -13.95
N LEU A 593 3.85 -12.90 -13.05
CA LEU A 593 3.97 -13.65 -11.80
C LEU A 593 2.75 -13.42 -10.89
N VAL A 594 2.36 -12.16 -10.66
CA VAL A 594 1.18 -11.83 -9.85
C VAL A 594 -0.10 -12.39 -10.50
N PHE A 595 -0.23 -12.30 -11.82
CA PHE A 595 -1.36 -12.91 -12.55
C PHE A 595 -1.40 -14.43 -12.37
N VAL A 596 -0.27 -15.13 -12.53
CA VAL A 596 -0.17 -16.59 -12.39
C VAL A 596 -0.48 -17.01 -10.96
N THR A 597 0.13 -16.42 -9.93
CA THR A 597 -0.17 -16.75 -8.53
C THR A 597 -1.65 -16.54 -8.19
N THR A 598 -2.26 -15.45 -8.66
CA THR A 598 -3.70 -15.20 -8.50
C THR A 598 -4.58 -16.30 -9.11
N MET A 599 -4.13 -16.91 -10.21
CA MET A 599 -4.86 -17.95 -10.95
C MET A 599 -4.56 -19.38 -10.46
N LEU A 600 -3.36 -19.65 -9.95
CA LEU A 600 -2.96 -20.97 -9.43
C LEU A 600 -3.47 -21.21 -8.01
N ALA A 601 -3.50 -20.18 -7.17
CA ALA A 601 -3.86 -20.29 -5.75
C ALA A 601 -5.13 -19.47 -5.45
N SER A 602 -4.99 -18.19 -5.09
CA SER A 602 -6.12 -17.32 -4.71
C SER A 602 -5.83 -15.83 -4.96
N VAL A 603 -6.89 -15.01 -4.97
CA VAL A 603 -6.80 -13.54 -5.00
C VAL A 603 -5.97 -12.99 -3.83
N GLU A 604 -6.03 -13.66 -2.67
CA GLU A 604 -5.34 -13.32 -1.43
C GLU A 604 -3.83 -13.56 -1.56
N SER A 605 -3.44 -14.74 -2.06
CA SER A 605 -2.04 -15.05 -2.34
C SER A 605 -1.46 -14.14 -3.44
N GLY A 606 -2.28 -13.78 -4.44
CA GLY A 606 -1.93 -12.81 -5.47
C GLY A 606 -1.66 -11.39 -4.93
N ILE A 607 -2.53 -10.85 -4.08
CA ILE A 607 -2.38 -9.49 -3.51
C ILE A 607 -1.25 -9.43 -2.48
N LEU A 608 -1.06 -10.48 -1.67
CA LEU A 608 0.05 -10.58 -0.72
C LEU A 608 1.40 -10.67 -1.45
N LEU A 609 1.52 -11.48 -2.50
CA LEU A 609 2.73 -11.56 -3.31
C LEU A 609 3.02 -10.23 -4.03
N ALA A 610 1.98 -9.56 -4.56
CA ALA A 610 2.07 -8.26 -5.21
C ALA A 610 2.67 -7.17 -4.28
N VAL A 611 2.26 -7.13 -3.01
CA VAL A 611 2.82 -6.23 -1.99
C VAL A 611 4.23 -6.68 -1.57
N ALA A 612 4.42 -7.96 -1.24
CA ALA A 612 5.70 -8.47 -0.76
C ALA A 612 6.85 -8.27 -1.76
N ILE A 613 6.64 -8.59 -3.05
CA ILE A 613 7.64 -8.36 -4.10
C ILE A 613 7.91 -6.85 -4.26
N SER A 614 6.88 -6.01 -4.24
CA SER A 614 7.05 -4.57 -4.38
C SER A 614 7.91 -3.98 -3.24
N LEU A 615 7.64 -4.39 -1.99
CA LEU A 615 8.43 -4.00 -0.82
C LEU A 615 9.89 -4.48 -0.92
N ILE A 616 10.12 -5.74 -1.31
CA ILE A 616 11.46 -6.30 -1.52
C ILE A 616 12.22 -5.53 -2.62
N VAL A 617 11.56 -5.14 -3.72
CA VAL A 617 12.17 -4.34 -4.79
C VAL A 617 12.52 -2.93 -4.32
N VAL A 618 11.69 -2.30 -3.49
CA VAL A 618 11.99 -0.98 -2.88
C VAL A 618 13.18 -1.09 -1.93
N ILE A 619 13.18 -2.05 -1.00
CA ILE A 619 14.30 -2.28 -0.06
C ILE A 619 15.59 -2.58 -0.83
N LYS A 620 15.57 -3.45 -1.83
CA LYS A 620 16.75 -3.77 -2.65
C LYS A 620 17.32 -2.55 -3.40
N LYS A 621 16.47 -1.61 -3.83
CA LYS A 621 16.90 -0.34 -4.45
C LYS A 621 17.40 0.66 -3.41
N SER A 622 16.86 0.63 -2.18
CA SER A 622 17.23 1.50 -1.06
C SER A 622 18.61 1.16 -0.47
N ASN A 623 18.94 -0.13 -0.30
CA ASN A 623 20.20 -0.61 0.30
C ASN A 623 21.47 -0.35 -0.55
N VAL A 624 21.39 0.37 -1.66
CA VAL A 624 22.48 0.56 -2.64
C VAL A 624 22.80 2.05 -2.76
N PRO A 625 23.84 2.57 -2.06
CA PRO A 625 24.18 3.98 -2.13
C PRO A 625 24.82 4.32 -3.48
N LYS A 626 24.27 5.34 -4.16
CA LYS A 626 24.85 5.93 -5.38
C LYS A 626 26.05 6.83 -5.05
N ILE A 627 27.22 6.20 -5.01
CA ILE A 627 28.51 6.89 -5.07
C ILE A 627 29.02 6.93 -6.51
N LYS A 628 29.75 7.99 -6.87
CA LYS A 628 30.39 8.17 -8.17
C LYS A 628 31.84 8.63 -7.98
N LEU A 629 32.80 7.99 -8.63
CA LEU A 629 34.16 8.48 -8.72
C LEU A 629 34.22 9.61 -9.77
N LEU A 630 34.81 10.75 -9.41
CA LEU A 630 34.98 11.90 -10.28
C LEU A 630 36.42 11.98 -10.80
N GLY A 631 36.57 12.53 -12.01
CA GLY A 631 37.84 13.02 -12.53
C GLY A 631 37.73 14.47 -12.98
N HIS A 632 38.87 15.07 -13.30
CA HIS A 632 39.00 16.45 -13.77
C HIS A 632 38.94 16.49 -15.30
N VAL A 633 38.17 17.41 -15.89
CA VAL A 633 38.14 17.60 -17.35
C VAL A 633 39.39 18.37 -17.80
N ALA A 634 40.24 17.75 -18.63
CA ALA A 634 41.44 18.39 -19.15
C ALA A 634 41.12 19.74 -19.82
N GLY A 635 41.89 20.78 -19.50
CA GLY A 635 41.74 22.13 -20.06
C GLY A 635 40.65 23.01 -19.44
N LYS A 636 39.84 22.53 -18.48
CA LYS A 636 38.80 23.34 -17.80
C LYS A 636 39.05 23.49 -16.31
N TYR A 637 39.05 24.71 -15.79
CA TYR A 637 39.21 24.97 -14.37
C TYR A 637 37.94 24.58 -13.59
N ASN A 638 38.07 23.66 -12.62
CA ASN A 638 36.99 23.22 -11.72
C ASN A 638 35.78 22.52 -12.42
N ASP A 639 35.97 21.84 -13.55
CA ASP A 639 34.96 20.94 -14.14
C ASP A 639 35.24 19.48 -13.73
N PHE A 640 34.44 18.96 -12.78
CA PHE A 640 34.59 17.62 -12.20
C PHE A 640 33.40 16.72 -12.53
N ARG A 641 33.66 15.69 -13.33
CA ARG A 641 32.62 14.81 -13.88
C ARG A 641 32.80 13.36 -13.46
N PRO A 642 31.72 12.57 -13.36
CA PRO A 642 31.83 11.14 -13.13
C PRO A 642 32.67 10.52 -14.25
N LEU A 643 33.68 9.72 -13.88
CA LEU A 643 34.50 9.03 -14.87
C LEU A 643 33.61 8.14 -15.75
N PRO A 644 33.76 8.18 -17.09
CA PRO A 644 32.91 7.43 -17.99
C PRO A 644 33.14 5.93 -17.75
N SER A 645 32.07 5.19 -17.47
CA SER A 645 32.13 3.78 -17.06
C SER A 645 32.43 2.85 -18.26
N THR A 646 33.60 3.03 -18.84
CA THR A 646 34.04 2.46 -20.12
C THR A 646 34.42 0.99 -20.02
N SER A 647 34.47 0.33 -21.18
CA SER A 647 34.94 -1.04 -21.32
C SER A 647 36.47 -1.13 -21.21
N ASN A 648 36.97 -2.31 -20.81
CA ASN A 648 38.40 -2.60 -20.53
C ASN A 648 39.40 -2.14 -21.61
N ARG A 649 38.97 -1.88 -22.86
CA ARG A 649 39.84 -1.33 -23.91
C ARG A 649 40.35 0.09 -23.63
N SER A 650 39.54 0.98 -23.05
CA SER A 650 39.95 2.39 -22.88
C SER A 650 40.94 2.56 -21.72
N MET A 651 40.65 1.94 -20.57
CA MET A 651 41.52 2.01 -19.38
C MET A 651 42.95 1.49 -19.65
N ASN A 652 43.08 0.44 -20.45
CA ASN A 652 44.40 -0.09 -20.85
C ASN A 652 45.20 0.89 -21.74
N ASN A 653 44.54 1.77 -22.49
CA ASN A 653 45.22 2.82 -23.26
C ASN A 653 45.66 3.99 -22.38
N VAL A 654 44.85 4.37 -21.37
CA VAL A 654 45.21 5.36 -20.35
C VAL A 654 46.42 4.86 -19.54
N LEU A 655 46.33 3.65 -18.96
CA LEU A 655 47.41 3.05 -18.16
C LEU A 655 48.70 2.84 -18.97
N ARG A 656 48.61 2.43 -20.25
CA ARG A 656 49.78 2.37 -21.14
C ARG A 656 50.42 3.74 -21.36
N ARG A 657 49.64 4.82 -21.48
CA ARG A 657 50.16 6.18 -21.66
C ARG A 657 50.88 6.69 -20.41
N PHE A 658 50.39 6.38 -19.21
CA PHE A 658 51.13 6.61 -17.96
C PHE A 658 52.46 5.84 -17.94
N ALA A 659 52.44 4.53 -18.21
CA ALA A 659 53.65 3.70 -18.26
C ALA A 659 54.68 4.13 -19.32
N SER A 660 54.24 4.73 -20.44
CA SER A 660 55.15 5.31 -21.45
C SER A 660 55.71 6.68 -21.06
N ARG A 661 55.10 7.42 -20.13
CA ARG A 661 55.56 8.77 -19.74
C ARG A 661 56.76 8.76 -18.79
N SER A 662 57.02 7.64 -18.13
CA SER A 662 58.19 7.41 -17.27
C SER A 662 59.41 6.81 -17.99
N SER A 663 59.39 6.70 -19.33
CA SER A 663 60.49 6.11 -20.10
C SER A 663 60.76 6.86 -21.40
N HIS A 664 62.00 7.36 -21.53
CA HIS A 664 62.64 7.92 -22.71
C HIS A 664 62.04 9.21 -23.33
N GLY A 665 62.84 10.28 -23.27
CA GLY A 665 62.82 11.28 -24.34
C GLY A 665 63.47 10.71 -25.60
N GLY A 666 62.81 10.87 -26.74
CA GLY A 666 63.28 10.43 -28.06
C GLY A 666 62.23 10.79 -29.10
N GLY A 667 62.58 11.65 -30.06
CA GLY A 667 61.61 12.23 -30.98
C GLY A 667 61.20 11.30 -32.13
N ASN A 668 59.90 11.19 -32.38
CA ASN A 668 59.36 10.95 -33.72
C ASN A 668 57.88 11.36 -33.79
N THR A 669 57.49 12.10 -34.81
CA THR A 669 56.09 12.51 -35.08
C THR A 669 55.41 11.52 -36.03
N PRO A 670 54.33 10.83 -35.60
CA PRO A 670 53.43 10.15 -36.53
C PRO A 670 52.63 11.14 -37.37
N SER A 671 52.20 10.73 -38.56
CA SER A 671 51.47 11.57 -39.52
C SER A 671 50.00 11.77 -39.14
N ASN A 672 49.46 12.96 -39.44
CA ASN A 672 48.02 13.18 -39.53
C ASN A 672 47.40 12.25 -40.59
N ASN A 673 46.32 11.57 -40.22
CA ASN A 673 45.11 11.26 -41.01
C ASN A 673 44.42 10.01 -40.46
N ASP A 674 43.63 10.16 -39.40
CA ASP A 674 42.42 9.38 -39.10
C ASP A 674 41.79 9.93 -37.80
N VAL A 675 40.51 9.61 -37.57
CA VAL A 675 39.64 10.11 -36.49
C VAL A 675 39.25 11.59 -36.61
N ALA A 676 38.01 11.81 -37.04
CA ALA A 676 37.25 13.04 -36.80
C ALA A 676 36.08 12.72 -35.85
N GLU A 677 35.70 13.71 -35.04
CA GLU A 677 34.40 13.80 -34.34
C GLU A 677 34.02 12.65 -33.41
N ASP A 678 34.81 12.47 -32.34
CA ASP A 678 34.29 12.25 -30.99
C ASP A 678 35.14 13.10 -30.02
N GLU A 679 34.67 14.30 -29.66
CA GLU A 679 35.29 15.12 -28.60
C GLU A 679 34.91 14.58 -27.21
N ASP A 680 35.42 13.38 -26.91
CA ASP A 680 35.42 12.81 -25.57
C ASP A 680 36.26 13.74 -24.65
N GLU A 681 35.60 14.72 -24.02
CA GLU A 681 36.23 15.68 -23.10
C GLU A 681 36.97 14.92 -21.99
N GLN A 682 38.31 14.87 -22.08
CA GLN A 682 39.11 13.86 -21.39
C GLN A 682 39.05 14.05 -19.86
N VAL A 683 38.27 13.19 -19.21
CA VAL A 683 38.11 13.12 -17.75
C VAL A 683 39.27 12.32 -17.18
N GLU A 684 40.29 13.00 -16.66
CA GLU A 684 41.47 12.37 -16.08
C GLU A 684 41.32 12.14 -14.56
N LEU A 685 41.95 11.07 -14.06
CA LEU A 685 42.08 10.83 -12.62
C LEU A 685 43.12 11.79 -12.03
N VAL A 686 42.82 12.37 -10.88
CA VAL A 686 43.77 13.24 -10.16
C VAL A 686 44.75 12.36 -9.39
N GLU A 687 46.05 12.53 -9.64
CA GLU A 687 47.08 11.69 -9.05
C GLU A 687 47.10 11.83 -7.51
N GLY A 688 47.03 10.70 -6.81
CA GLY A 688 47.03 10.65 -5.34
C GLY A 688 45.73 11.08 -4.63
N ALA A 689 44.68 11.53 -5.34
CA ALA A 689 43.45 12.04 -4.73
C ALA A 689 42.18 11.31 -5.23
N LEU A 690 41.48 10.60 -4.33
CA LEU A 690 40.24 9.88 -4.63
C LEU A 690 39.02 10.79 -4.44
N ILE A 691 38.45 11.31 -5.54
CA ILE A 691 37.31 12.24 -5.48
C ILE A 691 35.99 11.46 -5.62
N VAL A 692 35.24 11.32 -4.53
CA VAL A 692 33.99 10.53 -4.49
C VAL A 692 32.78 11.42 -4.21
N ARG A 693 31.85 11.48 -5.15
CA ARG A 693 30.55 12.15 -4.98
C ARG A 693 29.51 11.20 -4.40
N ILE A 694 28.77 11.68 -3.39
CA ILE A 694 27.63 10.99 -2.78
C ILE A 694 26.36 11.76 -3.15
N GLU A 695 25.46 11.15 -3.91
CA GLU A 695 24.24 11.82 -4.47
C GLU A 695 22.93 11.36 -3.81
N GLU A 696 23.00 10.64 -2.69
CA GLU A 696 21.83 10.08 -2.00
C GLU A 696 21.94 10.24 -0.50
N PRO A 697 20.80 10.30 0.22
CA PRO A 697 20.81 10.30 1.68
C PRO A 697 21.38 8.99 2.21
N LEU A 698 22.15 9.09 3.27
CA LEU A 698 22.80 7.94 3.93
C LEU A 698 22.06 7.58 5.20
N TYR A 699 21.70 6.30 5.31
CA TYR A 699 20.93 5.75 6.42
C TYR A 699 21.31 4.29 6.68
N PHE A 700 21.00 3.77 7.87
CA PHE A 700 21.37 2.43 8.34
C PHE A 700 21.33 1.31 7.27
N ALA A 701 20.27 1.29 6.45
CA ALA A 701 20.06 0.25 5.44
C ALA A 701 21.00 0.33 4.21
N ASN A 702 21.62 1.48 3.92
CA ASN A 702 22.51 1.66 2.75
C ASN A 702 23.98 1.92 3.12
N THR A 703 24.26 2.44 4.33
CA THR A 703 25.62 2.77 4.79
C THR A 703 26.51 1.56 5.02
N GLY A 704 25.95 0.40 5.37
CA GLY A 704 26.70 -0.84 5.50
C GLY A 704 27.42 -1.29 4.23
N GLN A 705 27.01 -0.82 3.04
CA GLN A 705 27.75 -1.06 1.79
C GLN A 705 28.79 0.02 1.47
N LEU A 706 28.76 1.18 2.13
CA LEU A 706 29.56 2.35 1.76
C LEU A 706 31.06 2.07 1.87
N GLN A 707 31.53 1.61 3.04
CA GLN A 707 32.93 1.26 3.31
C GLN A 707 33.47 0.26 2.26
N ALA A 708 32.75 -0.84 2.01
CA ALA A 708 33.14 -1.87 1.06
C ALA A 708 33.15 -1.38 -0.41
N ARG A 709 32.33 -0.38 -0.76
CA ARG A 709 32.32 0.24 -2.09
C ARG A 709 33.44 1.27 -2.25
N LEU A 710 33.72 2.08 -1.21
CA LEU A 710 34.85 3.01 -1.19
C LEU A 710 36.17 2.25 -1.34
N HIS A 711 36.35 1.16 -0.60
CA HIS A 711 37.55 0.31 -0.71
C HIS A 711 37.72 -0.31 -2.11
N ARG A 712 36.62 -0.66 -2.80
CA ARG A 712 36.69 -1.11 -4.21
C ARG A 712 37.07 0.02 -5.17
N LEU A 713 36.55 1.24 -4.98
CA LEU A 713 36.97 2.40 -5.78
C LEU A 713 38.45 2.73 -5.54
N GLU A 714 38.90 2.63 -4.30
CA GLU A 714 40.29 2.83 -3.87
C GLU A 714 41.27 1.83 -4.52
N LEU A 715 40.90 0.55 -4.63
CA LEU A 715 41.76 -0.49 -5.25
C LEU A 715 41.68 -0.55 -6.78
N TYR A 716 40.49 -0.28 -7.36
CA TYR A 716 40.19 -0.64 -8.76
C TYR A 716 39.70 0.52 -9.64
N GLY A 717 39.30 1.66 -9.08
CA GLY A 717 38.68 2.77 -9.80
C GLY A 717 37.24 2.56 -10.28
N ASP A 718 36.77 1.31 -10.35
CA ASP A 718 35.43 0.95 -10.83
C ASP A 718 34.80 -0.13 -9.94
N MET A 719 33.55 0.09 -9.52
CA MET A 719 32.76 -0.85 -8.70
C MET A 719 32.41 -2.16 -9.44
N ARG A 720 32.63 -2.25 -10.76
CA ARG A 720 32.32 -3.42 -11.60
C ARG A 720 33.47 -4.43 -11.71
N VAL A 721 34.68 -4.09 -11.28
CA VAL A 721 35.85 -4.99 -11.27
C VAL A 721 35.62 -6.11 -10.24
N HIS A 722 36.02 -7.35 -10.57
CA HIS A 722 35.85 -8.47 -9.64
C HIS A 722 36.92 -8.40 -8.53
N PRO A 723 36.59 -8.67 -7.24
CA PRO A 723 37.57 -8.68 -6.13
C PRO A 723 38.68 -9.76 -6.20
N SER A 724 38.80 -10.46 -7.33
CA SER A 724 39.86 -11.44 -7.61
C SER A 724 40.84 -10.95 -8.67
N GLU A 725 40.63 -9.75 -9.22
CA GLU A 725 41.61 -9.05 -10.05
C GLU A 725 42.62 -8.32 -9.15
N GLU A 726 43.84 -8.12 -9.66
CA GLU A 726 44.88 -7.37 -8.98
C GLU A 726 44.50 -5.88 -8.86
N ALA A 727 44.96 -5.22 -7.80
CA ALA A 727 44.73 -3.80 -7.58
C ALA A 727 45.36 -2.96 -8.71
N ARG A 728 44.61 -1.98 -9.22
CA ARG A 728 44.98 -1.17 -10.40
C ARG A 728 45.36 0.28 -10.07
N MET A 729 45.00 0.74 -8.87
CA MET A 729 45.27 2.09 -8.39
C MET A 729 46.59 2.16 -7.63
N ALA A 730 47.27 3.29 -7.77
CA ALA A 730 48.36 3.67 -6.85
C ALA A 730 47.79 4.03 -5.47
N PRO A 731 48.56 3.85 -4.37
CA PRO A 731 48.11 4.22 -3.03
C PRO A 731 47.79 5.72 -2.96
N ILE A 732 46.60 6.04 -2.43
CA ILE A 732 46.09 7.41 -2.37
C ILE A 732 46.66 8.17 -1.16
N ARG A 733 46.84 9.49 -1.33
CA ARG A 733 47.24 10.44 -0.29
C ARG A 733 46.04 11.12 0.35
N ALA A 734 44.94 11.24 -0.38
CA ALA A 734 43.72 11.87 0.11
C ALA A 734 42.43 11.28 -0.49
N VAL A 735 41.31 11.45 0.23
CA VAL A 735 39.94 11.26 -0.24
C VAL A 735 39.19 12.58 -0.14
N ILE A 736 38.48 12.97 -1.20
CA ILE A 736 37.60 14.14 -1.21
C ILE A 736 36.16 13.64 -1.37
N PHE A 737 35.36 13.80 -0.32
CA PHE A 737 33.93 13.49 -0.34
C PHE A 737 33.12 14.71 -0.81
N ASP A 738 32.65 14.67 -2.06
CA ASP A 738 31.69 15.64 -2.59
C ASP A 738 30.27 15.26 -2.10
N VAL A 739 29.85 15.95 -1.04
CA VAL A 739 28.54 15.77 -0.38
C VAL A 739 27.54 16.87 -0.75
N THR A 740 27.84 17.71 -1.76
CA THR A 740 26.96 18.77 -2.31
C THR A 740 25.55 18.29 -2.66
N ARG A 741 25.37 16.99 -2.92
CA ARG A 741 24.10 16.36 -3.31
C ARG A 741 23.56 15.37 -2.27
N MET A 742 24.12 15.32 -1.06
CA MET A 742 23.63 14.48 0.03
C MET A 742 22.58 15.28 0.84
N PRO A 743 21.28 14.93 0.79
CA PRO A 743 20.22 15.79 1.31
C PRO A 743 19.90 15.55 2.79
N SER A 744 20.30 14.41 3.36
CA SER A 744 20.11 14.07 4.78
C SER A 744 20.94 12.85 5.16
N LEU A 745 21.13 12.65 6.47
CA LEU A 745 22.01 11.63 7.02
C LEU A 745 21.53 11.18 8.41
N ASP A 746 21.49 9.87 8.71
CA ASP A 746 21.02 9.35 10.01
C ASP A 746 22.12 9.06 11.05
N GLY A 747 21.70 8.74 12.28
CA GLY A 747 22.60 8.46 13.41
C GLY A 747 23.49 7.22 13.22
N SER A 748 23.08 6.22 12.44
CA SER A 748 23.95 5.08 12.10
C SER A 748 24.92 5.42 10.97
N ALA A 749 24.46 6.23 10.00
CA ALA A 749 25.26 6.73 8.90
C ALA A 749 26.43 7.59 9.39
N ILE A 750 26.21 8.51 10.35
CA ILE A 750 27.28 9.35 10.87
C ILE A 750 28.33 8.54 11.63
N SER A 751 27.91 7.56 12.44
CA SER A 751 28.85 6.63 13.11
C SER A 751 29.69 5.83 12.11
N ILE A 752 29.10 5.41 10.99
CA ILE A 752 29.82 4.71 9.92
C ILE A 752 30.80 5.66 9.18
N ILE A 753 30.43 6.92 8.93
CA ILE A 753 31.36 7.92 8.37
C ILE A 753 32.52 8.19 9.33
N ILE A 754 32.27 8.36 10.63
CA ILE A 754 33.31 8.55 11.66
C ILE A 754 34.31 7.37 11.63
N ASN A 755 33.82 6.13 11.50
CA ASN A 755 34.68 4.94 11.39
C ASN A 755 35.45 4.87 10.07
N ILE A 756 34.85 5.31 8.95
CA ILE A 756 35.53 5.41 7.65
C ILE A 756 36.65 6.45 7.70
N VAL A 757 36.40 7.63 8.30
CA VAL A 757 37.42 8.67 8.50
C VAL A 757 38.58 8.15 9.36
N ALA A 758 38.28 7.50 10.48
CA ALA A 758 39.30 6.90 11.34
C ALA A 758 40.18 5.88 10.58
N GLN A 759 39.61 5.08 9.67
CA GLN A 759 40.35 4.12 8.83
C GLN A 759 41.15 4.75 7.68
N TYR A 760 40.85 5.99 7.29
CA TYR A 760 41.71 6.76 6.38
C TYR A 760 42.83 7.44 7.16
N HIS A 761 42.51 8.05 8.30
CA HIS A 761 43.49 8.70 9.19
C HIS A 761 44.54 7.70 9.73
N SER A 762 44.13 6.50 10.14
CA SER A 762 45.05 5.42 10.57
C SER A 762 45.95 4.87 9.45
N ARG A 763 45.79 5.35 8.21
CA ARG A 763 46.62 5.03 7.04
C ARG A 763 47.33 6.27 6.50
N ASN A 764 47.34 7.38 7.25
CA ASN A 764 47.83 8.70 6.84
C ASN A 764 47.21 9.23 5.53
N VAL A 765 45.95 8.88 5.26
CA VAL A 765 45.17 9.40 4.12
C VAL A 765 44.31 10.57 4.61
N LEU A 766 44.53 11.75 4.03
CA LEU A 766 43.75 12.95 4.35
C LEU A 766 42.29 12.80 3.90
N VAL A 767 41.32 13.22 4.71
CA VAL A 767 39.91 13.28 4.32
C VAL A 767 39.44 14.73 4.22
N CYS A 768 38.88 15.10 3.07
CA CYS A 768 38.23 16.38 2.85
C CYS A 768 36.72 16.18 2.60
N PHE A 769 35.89 17.13 3.04
CA PHE A 769 34.47 17.20 2.67
C PHE A 769 34.19 18.47 1.87
N VAL A 770 33.38 18.35 0.81
CA VAL A 770 33.01 19.48 -0.05
C VAL A 770 31.54 19.79 0.07
N ASN A 771 31.25 21.03 0.45
CA ASN A 771 29.94 21.70 0.46
C ASN A 771 28.78 20.84 1.03
N PRO A 772 28.86 20.42 2.31
CA PRO A 772 27.72 19.78 2.98
C PRO A 772 26.51 20.73 2.98
N CYS A 773 25.30 20.19 2.81
CA CYS A 773 24.09 21.00 3.04
C CYS A 773 23.91 21.24 4.56
N PRO A 774 23.20 22.30 5.00
CA PRO A 774 23.12 22.65 6.43
C PRO A 774 22.70 21.50 7.35
N GLN A 775 21.69 20.70 6.96
CA GLN A 775 21.25 19.52 7.74
C GLN A 775 22.32 18.42 7.89
N VAL A 776 23.34 18.43 7.04
CA VAL A 776 24.51 17.54 7.12
C VAL A 776 25.65 18.21 7.89
N GLU A 777 25.87 19.52 7.74
CA GLU A 777 26.82 20.31 8.57
C GLU A 777 26.42 20.23 10.06
N ASP A 778 25.15 20.49 10.38
CA ASP A 778 24.58 20.34 11.73
C ASP A 778 24.85 18.95 12.33
N MET A 779 24.63 17.88 11.56
CA MET A 779 24.87 16.50 11.99
C MET A 779 26.37 16.16 12.11
N PHE A 780 27.23 16.80 11.32
CA PHE A 780 28.69 16.63 11.41
C PHE A 780 29.26 17.33 12.65
N ASP A 781 28.75 18.50 13.02
CA ASP A 781 29.12 19.19 14.26
C ASP A 781 28.57 18.47 15.49
N LEU A 782 27.27 18.13 15.51
CA LEU A 782 26.61 17.43 16.63
C LEU A 782 27.22 16.05 16.94
N SER A 783 27.85 15.40 15.96
CA SER A 783 28.52 14.10 16.13
C SER A 783 30.02 14.19 16.43
N GLY A 784 30.60 15.39 16.43
CA GLY A 784 32.05 15.58 16.52
C GLY A 784 32.82 15.02 15.32
N LEU A 785 32.19 14.93 14.14
CA LEU A 785 32.92 14.59 12.91
C LEU A 785 33.81 15.76 12.47
N THR A 786 33.35 17.01 12.58
CA THR A 786 34.12 18.20 12.16
C THR A 786 35.43 18.35 12.93
N SER A 787 35.44 18.06 14.24
CA SER A 787 36.66 18.04 15.06
C SER A 787 37.56 16.84 14.76
N LYS A 788 37.01 15.67 14.44
CA LYS A 788 37.78 14.47 14.04
C LYS A 788 38.43 14.56 12.67
N VAL A 789 37.80 15.24 11.71
CA VAL A 789 38.38 15.51 10.38
C VAL A 789 39.30 16.74 10.45
N GLY A 790 38.94 17.72 11.28
CA GLY A 790 39.61 19.02 11.41
C GLY A 790 38.88 20.10 10.62
N TYR A 791 38.59 21.23 11.27
CA TYR A 791 37.77 22.31 10.72
C TYR A 791 38.28 22.89 9.38
N ASN A 792 39.58 22.79 9.10
CA ASN A 792 40.19 23.28 7.86
C ASN A 792 39.96 22.36 6.64
N MET A 793 39.37 21.18 6.83
CA MET A 793 39.19 20.15 5.78
C MET A 793 37.83 20.21 5.08
N PHE A 794 37.07 21.27 5.33
CA PHE A 794 35.75 21.53 4.74
C PHE A 794 35.84 22.68 3.72
N PHE A 795 35.43 22.41 2.47
CA PHE A 795 35.66 23.32 1.34
C PHE A 795 34.37 23.58 0.54
N ASP A 796 34.19 24.80 0.02
CA ASP A 796 33.04 25.13 -0.84
C ASP A 796 33.11 24.47 -2.24
N LYS A 797 34.32 24.10 -2.71
CA LYS A 797 34.59 23.55 -4.04
C LYS A 797 35.70 22.52 -4.02
N ILE A 798 35.59 21.50 -4.88
CA ILE A 798 36.59 20.44 -5.07
C ILE A 798 37.98 21.02 -5.42
N GLN A 799 38.03 22.06 -6.25
CA GLN A 799 39.30 22.70 -6.62
C GLN A 799 40.05 23.30 -5.42
N GLY A 800 39.34 23.82 -4.41
CA GLY A 800 39.97 24.36 -3.20
C GLY A 800 40.63 23.26 -2.35
N ALA A 801 39.97 22.11 -2.23
CA ALA A 801 40.53 20.93 -1.57
C ALA A 801 41.79 20.43 -2.32
N LEU A 802 41.77 20.40 -3.65
CA LEU A 802 42.95 20.00 -4.46
C LEU A 802 44.08 21.03 -4.39
N GLN A 803 43.80 22.33 -4.38
CA GLN A 803 44.82 23.37 -4.18
C GLN A 803 45.48 23.24 -2.80
N TYR A 804 44.71 22.96 -1.75
CA TYR A 804 45.25 22.67 -0.42
C TYR A 804 46.13 21.42 -0.43
N LEU A 805 45.66 20.30 -0.99
CA LEU A 805 46.44 19.06 -1.08
C LEU A 805 47.75 19.22 -1.87
N ASN A 806 47.73 19.98 -2.98
CA ASN A 806 48.92 20.25 -3.79
C ASN A 806 49.92 21.22 -3.10
N SER A 807 49.50 21.93 -2.05
CA SER A 807 50.39 22.76 -1.23
C SER A 807 51.14 21.99 -0.13
N LEU A 808 50.79 20.72 0.09
CA LEU A 808 51.39 19.86 1.12
C LEU A 808 52.50 18.98 0.51
N GLU A 809 53.76 19.39 0.69
CA GLU A 809 54.92 18.54 0.32
C GLU A 809 54.95 17.22 1.13
N VAL A 810 54.49 17.28 2.39
CA VAL A 810 54.35 16.15 3.31
C VAL A 810 52.99 16.28 4.02
N ILE A 811 52.29 15.17 4.21
CA ILE A 811 51.05 15.12 5.00
C ILE A 811 51.40 15.40 6.47
N PRO A 812 50.86 16.47 7.11
CA PRO A 812 51.13 16.76 8.50
C PRO A 812 50.49 15.70 9.42
N PRO A 813 51.07 15.43 10.60
CA PRO A 813 50.44 14.55 11.58
C PRO A 813 49.07 15.09 11.99
N LEU A 814 48.06 14.22 12.01
CA LEU A 814 46.64 14.57 12.19
C LEU A 814 46.29 14.79 13.66
N VAL A 815 46.86 15.85 14.25
CA VAL A 815 46.60 16.20 15.66
C VAL A 815 45.23 16.86 15.81
N SER A 816 44.35 16.26 16.61
CA SER A 816 43.04 16.85 16.91
C SER A 816 43.19 18.13 17.76
N ARG A 817 42.81 19.27 17.17
CA ARG A 817 42.57 20.51 17.92
C ARG A 817 41.20 20.45 18.58
N GLY A 818 41.17 20.67 19.88
CA GLY A 818 39.93 20.99 20.59
C GLY A 818 39.32 22.30 20.07
N PRO A 819 38.02 22.55 20.33
CA PRO A 819 37.36 23.80 19.91
C PRO A 819 38.10 25.04 20.43
N ASP A 820 38.64 24.99 21.64
CA ASP A 820 39.38 26.09 22.28
C ASP A 820 40.83 26.25 21.79
N GLY A 821 41.23 25.53 20.74
CA GLY A 821 42.57 25.59 20.13
C GLY A 821 43.66 24.82 20.87
N SER A 822 43.32 24.14 21.97
CA SER A 822 44.19 23.21 22.69
C SER A 822 44.53 21.96 21.85
N TYR A 823 45.71 21.40 22.11
CA TYR A 823 46.11 20.10 21.59
C TYR A 823 45.64 18.99 22.52
N GLU A 824 44.78 18.09 22.05
CA GLU A 824 44.52 16.82 22.74
C GLU A 824 45.62 15.82 22.37
N SER A 825 46.22 15.17 23.38
CA SER A 825 47.10 14.01 23.22
C SER A 825 46.31 12.71 23.25
N ASP A 826 46.69 11.72 22.44
CA ASP A 826 45.91 10.49 22.23
C ASP A 826 45.73 9.58 23.48
N ASP A 827 46.55 9.75 24.52
CA ASP A 827 46.52 8.90 25.73
C ASP A 827 45.19 8.95 26.52
N ASP A 828 44.47 10.07 26.52
CA ASP A 828 43.29 10.27 27.38
C ASP A 828 41.99 9.59 26.87
N ARG A 829 42.04 8.84 25.76
CA ARG A 829 40.83 8.29 25.09
C ARG A 829 40.53 6.81 25.32
N LEU A 830 41.09 6.19 26.35
CA LEU A 830 40.67 4.87 26.86
C LEU A 830 39.67 4.96 28.04
N GLY A 831 38.75 5.93 27.96
CA GLY A 831 37.66 6.16 28.94
C GLY A 831 36.38 5.34 28.75
N ILE A 832 36.41 4.21 28.04
CA ILE A 832 35.26 3.31 27.88
C ILE A 832 35.63 1.91 28.39
N GLY A 833 35.17 1.60 29.61
CA GLY A 833 35.37 0.29 30.22
C GLY A 833 34.50 -0.78 29.56
N MET A 834 35.05 -1.52 28.60
CA MET A 834 34.52 -2.84 28.25
C MET A 834 34.97 -3.84 29.31
N VAL A 835 34.08 -4.15 30.25
CA VAL A 835 34.20 -5.34 31.10
C VAL A 835 33.87 -6.56 30.24
N PHE A 836 34.87 -7.06 29.53
CA PHE A 836 34.92 -8.47 29.14
C PHE A 836 35.64 -9.23 30.25
N GLU A 837 34.85 -9.77 31.17
CA GLU A 837 35.32 -10.67 32.22
C GLU A 837 35.51 -12.05 31.59
N SER A 838 36.76 -12.52 31.53
CA SER A 838 37.11 -13.83 30.98
C SER A 838 38.20 -14.49 31.82
N ASP A 839 37.79 -15.40 32.70
CA ASP A 839 38.65 -16.38 33.36
C ASP A 839 37.94 -17.75 33.27
N ILE A 840 38.72 -18.77 32.86
CA ILE A 840 38.32 -20.17 32.55
C ILE A 840 37.58 -20.35 31.21
#